data_AF-A0A3Q1EQ74-F1
#
_entry.id   AF-A0A3Q1EQ74-F1
#
_cell.length_a   1.000
_cell.length_b   1.000
_cell.length_c   1.000
_cell.angle_alpha   90.00
_cell.angle_beta   90.00
_cell.angle_gamma   90.00
#
_symmetry.space_group_name_H-M   'P 1'
#
loop_
_entity.id
_entity.type
_entity.pdbx_description
1 polymer ?
#
loop_
_entity_poly.entity_id
_entity_poly.type
_entity_poly.pdbx_seq_one_letter_code
_entity_poly.pdbx_strand_id
1 'polypeptide(L)'
;MARKTDIPSSYYGEPRKFDPNFSGPVQNRSCTDVVCCVIFVVVILGYIALGTVAWIHGDPRKVVYPTDSHGQFCGQQDTPNANKAILFYFNMLKCANPAVLINLQCPTTQLCVSKCPDRFATLLDARNTKNWEYYKQFCKPGFEIGSKSTGEVIRDEDCPSMIVPSRPFLQRCFPDFIRRDGILTVANQTIFKDGDNNKRSVNDLKDAAIGIASLLNAKEVGMKIFEDYANSWIWILIGLVITMVVSLVFIMLLRFTAGVLLWLIIFGVIIAVGYGIWHCYWEYSSLIGKPGSNVTITDIGFHTDFSIYLQRSQTWLIFMISLSVIEAVIVVMLIFLRSRLRIAIALLKEGSKAISYIMSTLFYPVITFFLLAICIAYWAVTAVFLASSGNAVYKVAPADDKCMYANLTCNPQTFNKSNITKVCPGSQCMFAFYGGESMYHRYILVLHLCNLFVFLWLVNFTIALGQCTLAGAFASYYWALKKPDDIPACPLYSSFSRAIRYHTGSLAFGSLILAVVQMVRIVLEYLDQKLKGSQNACSRFLLCCLKCCFWCLERFIKFINRNAYIMIAIYGKNFCTSSKDAFFLLMRNVVRVAVLDKVTDFLLFLGKLLISGSVGVLAFFFFSRKIPVFQEEVPSLNYYWVPLLTVIFGSYMIAHGFFNVYAMCVDTLFLCFCEDLERNDGSSSRPYYMSPGLHKILRKGEEVAKTSAAS
;
A
#
# COMPACT_ATOMS: atom_id res chain seq x y z
N MET A 1 41.30 5.40 -26.03
CA MET A 1 41.93 6.27 -25.01
C MET A 1 41.01 6.39 -23.80
N ALA A 2 41.00 5.39 -22.91
CA ALA A 2 40.38 5.53 -21.59
C ALA A 2 41.49 5.98 -20.63
N ARG A 3 41.36 7.20 -20.12
CA ARG A 3 42.30 7.80 -19.17
C ARG A 3 42.35 6.89 -17.94
N LYS A 4 43.53 6.35 -17.60
CA LYS A 4 43.84 5.85 -16.26
C LYS A 4 43.50 6.97 -15.28
N THR A 5 42.33 6.91 -14.66
CA THR A 5 42.04 7.70 -13.47
C THR A 5 42.65 6.95 -12.30
N ASP A 6 43.98 7.00 -12.20
CA ASP A 6 44.64 6.92 -10.90
C ASP A 6 44.22 8.19 -10.13
N ILE A 7 42.97 8.22 -9.65
CA ILE A 7 42.54 9.24 -8.69
C ILE A 7 43.44 9.01 -7.47
N PRO A 8 44.27 9.99 -7.08
CA PRO A 8 45.14 9.82 -5.92
C PRO A 8 44.29 9.40 -4.72
N SER A 9 44.78 8.44 -3.92
CA SER A 9 44.10 7.98 -2.70
C SER A 9 43.72 9.13 -1.74
N SER A 10 44.31 10.33 -1.91
CA SER A 10 44.02 11.50 -1.10
C SER A 10 42.57 12.02 -1.21
N TYR A 11 41.87 11.84 -2.34
CA TYR A 11 40.50 12.38 -2.50
C TYR A 11 39.44 11.59 -1.70
N TYR A 12 39.68 10.29 -1.47
CA TYR A 12 38.78 9.40 -0.72
C TYR A 12 39.35 8.99 0.64
N GLY A 13 40.29 9.77 1.18
CA GLY A 13 40.92 9.51 2.48
C GLY A 13 41.88 8.31 2.51
N GLU A 14 42.71 8.24 3.54
CA GLU A 14 43.75 7.21 3.66
C GLU A 14 43.18 5.82 4.00
N PRO A 15 43.77 4.73 3.46
CA PRO A 15 43.46 3.36 3.86
C PRO A 15 43.57 3.17 5.36
N ARG A 16 42.73 2.31 5.94
CA ARG A 16 42.77 2.08 7.38
C ARG A 16 44.03 1.31 7.78
N LYS A 17 44.73 1.84 8.78
CA LYS A 17 45.98 1.25 9.29
C LYS A 17 45.67 0.01 10.14
N PHE A 18 46.63 -0.91 10.17
CA PHE A 18 46.59 -2.08 11.04
C PHE A 18 46.50 -1.66 12.50
N ASP A 19 45.58 -2.29 13.25
CA ASP A 19 45.41 -2.12 14.69
C ASP A 19 45.34 -3.51 15.33
N PRO A 20 46.36 -3.91 16.13
CA PRO A 20 46.42 -5.24 16.73
C PRO A 20 45.31 -5.49 17.76
N ASN A 21 44.68 -4.45 18.30
CA ASN A 21 43.61 -4.58 19.29
C ASN A 21 42.21 -4.61 18.65
N PHE A 22 42.12 -4.48 17.32
CA PHE A 22 40.84 -4.45 16.64
C PHE A 22 40.33 -5.87 16.38
N SER A 23 39.30 -6.28 17.12
CA SER A 23 38.65 -7.59 17.00
C SER A 23 37.18 -7.47 16.56
N GLY A 24 36.85 -6.48 15.72
CA GLY A 24 35.50 -6.25 15.20
C GLY A 24 34.69 -5.19 15.96
N PRO A 25 33.39 -5.39 16.20
CA PRO A 25 32.54 -4.37 16.81
C PRO A 25 33.09 -3.83 18.13
N VAL A 26 33.41 -2.54 18.17
CA VAL A 26 34.05 -1.88 19.32
C VAL A 26 33.15 -1.97 20.55
N GLN A 27 33.70 -2.34 21.71
CA GLN A 27 32.94 -2.49 22.94
C GLN A 27 32.68 -1.16 23.66
N ASN A 28 33.70 -0.30 23.77
CA ASN A 28 33.59 1.01 24.40
C ASN A 28 32.89 2.01 23.47
N ARG A 29 31.68 2.42 23.84
CA ARG A 29 30.82 3.29 23.02
C ARG A 29 30.23 4.43 23.84
N SER A 30 29.93 5.52 23.16
CA SER A 30 29.15 6.64 23.68
C SER A 30 27.86 6.80 22.86
N CYS A 31 26.87 7.48 23.43
CA CYS A 31 25.63 7.78 22.73
C CYS A 31 25.89 8.69 21.52
N THR A 32 25.34 8.33 20.36
CA THR A 32 25.54 9.05 19.11
C THR A 32 24.30 9.85 18.71
N ASP A 33 24.51 11.05 18.14
CA ASP A 33 23.47 11.96 17.65
C ASP A 33 22.35 12.22 18.69
N VAL A 34 22.75 12.53 19.93
CA VAL A 34 21.84 12.67 21.10
C VAL A 34 20.71 13.68 20.85
N VAL A 35 20.98 14.80 20.16
CA VAL A 35 19.97 15.80 19.82
C VAL A 35 18.85 15.18 18.97
N CYS A 36 19.21 14.38 17.96
CA CYS A 36 18.21 13.71 17.13
C CYS A 36 17.44 12.65 17.92
N CYS A 37 18.09 11.97 18.87
CA CYS A 37 17.42 11.06 19.79
C CYS A 37 16.33 11.78 20.62
N VAL A 38 16.65 12.95 21.19
CA VAL A 38 15.69 13.75 21.95
C VAL A 38 14.53 14.20 21.07
N ILE A 39 14.79 14.72 19.86
CA ILE A 39 13.75 15.12 18.92
C ILE A 39 12.84 13.92 18.57
N PHE A 40 13.43 12.75 18.33
CA PHE A 40 12.68 11.54 18.00
C PHE A 40 11.73 11.13 19.13
N VAL A 41 12.20 11.14 20.38
CA VAL A 41 11.36 10.85 21.55
C VAL A 41 10.23 11.87 21.70
N VAL A 42 10.52 13.16 21.55
CA VAL A 42 9.50 14.22 21.61
C VAL A 42 8.44 14.05 20.53
N VAL A 43 8.84 13.72 19.30
CA VAL A 43 7.90 13.48 18.19
C VAL A 43 7.04 12.23 18.46
N ILE A 44 7.61 11.16 19.02
CA ILE A 44 6.82 9.98 19.41
C ILE A 44 5.78 10.34 20.47
N LEU A 45 6.15 11.08 21.51
CA LEU A 45 5.21 11.51 22.55
C LEU A 45 4.11 12.42 21.97
N GLY A 46 4.47 13.36 21.09
CA GLY A 46 3.51 14.20 20.36
C GLY A 46 2.59 13.39 19.45
N TYR A 47 3.08 12.31 18.86
CA TYR A 47 2.28 11.42 18.01
C TYR A 47 1.29 10.57 18.81
N ILE A 48 1.67 10.15 20.03
CA ILE A 48 0.77 9.52 21.01
C ILE A 48 -0.35 10.49 21.40
N ALA A 49 0.01 11.75 21.68
CA ALA A 49 -0.98 12.79 21.99
C ALA A 49 -1.92 13.06 20.80
N LEU A 50 -1.40 13.13 19.58
CA LEU A 50 -2.21 13.30 18.36
C LEU A 50 -3.23 12.18 18.19
N GLY A 51 -2.81 10.92 18.36
CA GLY A 51 -3.73 9.78 18.29
C GLY A 51 -4.81 9.86 19.35
N THR A 52 -4.45 10.21 20.59
CA THR A 52 -5.40 10.37 21.69
C THR A 52 -6.45 11.45 21.38
N VAL A 53 -6.03 12.62 20.89
CA VAL A 53 -6.95 13.71 20.50
C VAL A 53 -7.85 13.28 19.33
N ALA A 54 -7.29 12.59 18.33
CA ALA A 54 -8.07 12.06 17.21
C ALA A 54 -9.12 11.05 17.70
N TRP A 55 -8.79 10.19 18.67
CA TRP A 55 -9.72 9.20 19.23
C TRP A 55 -10.84 9.83 20.06
N ILE A 56 -10.57 10.93 20.75
CA ILE A 56 -11.58 11.67 21.53
C ILE A 56 -12.58 12.37 20.61
N HIS A 57 -12.13 12.94 19.49
CA HIS A 57 -12.98 13.73 18.59
C HIS A 57 -13.53 12.96 17.37
N GLY A 58 -12.92 11.84 17.02
CA GLY A 58 -13.31 11.00 15.91
C GLY A 58 -14.40 10.01 16.30
N ASP A 59 -15.32 9.75 15.38
CA ASP A 59 -16.33 8.70 15.56
C ASP A 59 -16.35 7.80 14.32
N PRO A 60 -15.76 6.58 14.40
CA PRO A 60 -15.64 5.69 13.25
C PRO A 60 -17.01 5.26 12.70
N ARG A 61 -18.10 5.38 13.47
CA ARG A 61 -19.46 5.07 12.99
C ARG A 61 -19.87 5.93 11.80
N LYS A 62 -19.36 7.16 11.70
CA LYS A 62 -19.59 8.08 10.57
C LYS A 62 -19.10 7.54 9.23
N VAL A 63 -18.13 6.62 9.25
CA VAL A 63 -17.59 5.98 8.04
C VAL A 63 -18.43 4.74 7.67
N VAL A 64 -18.98 4.05 8.67
CA VAL A 64 -19.71 2.79 8.50
C VAL A 64 -21.16 3.02 8.09
N TYR A 65 -21.88 3.85 8.84
CA TYR A 65 -23.33 4.03 8.72
C TYR A 65 -23.71 5.23 7.85
N PRO A 66 -24.73 5.11 6.98
CA PRO A 66 -25.32 6.27 6.33
C PRO A 66 -26.05 7.15 7.37
N THR A 67 -26.04 8.46 7.13
CA THR A 67 -26.70 9.45 7.96
C THR A 67 -27.87 10.07 7.19
N ASP A 68 -29.02 10.23 7.83
CA ASP A 68 -30.18 10.93 7.26
C ASP A 68 -30.00 12.46 7.25
N SER A 69 -30.98 13.18 6.69
CA SER A 69 -30.92 14.65 6.63
C SER A 69 -31.01 15.36 7.99
N HIS A 70 -31.36 14.64 9.07
CA HIS A 70 -31.38 15.15 10.43
C HIS A 70 -30.08 14.88 11.18
N GLY A 71 -29.13 14.13 10.59
CA GLY A 71 -27.89 13.77 11.25
C GLY A 71 -27.96 12.46 12.04
N GLN A 72 -28.99 11.64 11.85
CA GLN A 72 -29.18 10.37 12.56
C GLN A 72 -28.65 9.20 11.72
N PHE A 73 -28.00 8.23 12.39
CA PHE A 73 -27.50 7.02 11.73
C PHE A 73 -28.63 6.03 11.44
N CYS A 74 -28.68 5.49 10.22
CA CYS A 74 -29.63 4.44 9.87
C CYS A 74 -29.16 3.08 10.41
N GLY A 75 -30.05 2.34 11.11
CA GLY A 75 -29.77 0.98 11.59
C GLY A 75 -28.90 0.90 12.83
N GLN A 76 -28.67 2.01 13.52
CA GLN A 76 -27.96 2.00 14.80
C GLN A 76 -28.90 1.59 15.93
N GLN A 77 -28.50 0.59 16.72
CA GLN A 77 -29.21 0.18 17.93
C GLN A 77 -29.37 1.36 18.91
N ASP A 78 -30.47 1.38 19.67
CA ASP A 78 -30.82 2.43 20.64
C ASP A 78 -31.12 3.82 20.05
N THR A 79 -31.39 3.90 18.74
CA THR A 79 -31.85 5.13 18.07
C THR A 79 -33.26 4.95 17.47
N PRO A 80 -33.99 6.05 17.15
CA PRO A 80 -35.29 5.97 16.46
C PRO A 80 -35.23 5.22 15.12
N ASN A 81 -34.04 5.11 14.53
CA ASN A 81 -33.78 4.44 13.26
C ASN A 81 -33.18 3.03 13.42
N ALA A 82 -33.24 2.42 14.60
CA ALA A 82 -32.71 1.08 14.84
C ALA A 82 -33.29 0.03 13.88
N ASN A 83 -34.61 0.07 13.64
CA ASN A 83 -35.29 -0.82 12.69
C ASN A 83 -35.31 -0.30 11.24
N LYS A 84 -34.60 0.80 10.97
CA LYS A 84 -34.58 1.50 9.68
C LYS A 84 -33.15 1.62 9.19
N ALA A 85 -32.61 0.52 8.67
CA ALA A 85 -31.20 0.43 8.29
C ALA A 85 -30.87 0.99 6.90
N ILE A 86 -31.86 1.36 6.08
CA ILE A 86 -31.66 1.71 4.67
C ILE A 86 -31.95 3.20 4.44
N LEU A 87 -31.07 3.93 3.76
CA LEU A 87 -31.25 5.33 3.42
C LEU A 87 -32.00 5.50 2.08
N PHE A 88 -33.08 6.28 2.09
CA PHE A 88 -33.90 6.60 0.94
C PHE A 88 -33.74 8.09 0.56
N TYR A 89 -33.66 8.37 -0.75
CA TYR A 89 -33.56 9.74 -1.29
C TYR A 89 -34.91 10.19 -1.82
N PHE A 90 -35.38 11.37 -1.42
CA PHE A 90 -36.66 11.91 -1.89
C PHE A 90 -36.62 12.23 -3.39
N ASN A 91 -35.51 12.77 -3.88
CA ASN A 91 -35.30 12.99 -5.31
C ASN A 91 -33.85 12.74 -5.71
N MET A 92 -33.58 11.53 -6.22
CA MET A 92 -32.25 11.13 -6.68
C MET A 92 -31.75 11.96 -7.88
N LEU A 93 -32.63 12.56 -8.69
CA LEU A 93 -32.22 13.36 -9.85
C LEU A 93 -31.46 14.63 -9.44
N LYS A 94 -31.73 15.17 -8.25
CA LYS A 94 -30.99 16.32 -7.70
C LYS A 94 -29.52 15.98 -7.33
N CYS A 95 -29.17 14.70 -7.31
CA CYS A 95 -27.81 14.24 -6.99
C CYS A 95 -26.85 14.21 -8.19
N ALA A 96 -27.33 14.48 -9.42
CA ALA A 96 -26.54 14.30 -10.64
C ALA A 96 -25.41 15.34 -10.87
N ASN A 97 -25.33 16.40 -10.06
CA ASN A 97 -24.33 17.45 -10.22
C ASN A 97 -22.95 17.00 -9.66
N PRO A 98 -21.85 17.01 -10.45
CA PRO A 98 -20.52 16.60 -10.01
C PRO A 98 -19.97 17.35 -8.78
N ALA A 99 -20.40 18.60 -8.56
CA ALA A 99 -19.98 19.40 -7.39
C ALA A 99 -20.57 18.87 -6.07
N VAL A 100 -21.66 18.12 -6.14
CA VAL A 100 -22.40 17.54 -4.99
C VAL A 100 -21.72 16.26 -4.50
N LEU A 101 -20.98 15.55 -5.37
CA LEU A 101 -20.25 14.31 -5.03
C LEU A 101 -19.04 14.54 -4.10
N ILE A 102 -18.45 15.74 -4.10
CA ILE A 102 -17.24 16.06 -3.30
C ILE A 102 -17.55 16.08 -1.80
N ASN A 103 -18.80 16.41 -1.41
CA ASN A 103 -19.24 16.50 -0.02
C ASN A 103 -20.11 15.30 0.42
N LEU A 104 -20.31 14.29 -0.43
CA LEU A 104 -21.19 13.13 -0.20
C LEU A 104 -22.67 13.44 0.12
N GLN A 105 -23.11 14.69 -0.05
CA GLN A 105 -24.42 15.13 0.42
C GLN A 105 -25.27 15.62 -0.76
N CYS A 106 -26.27 14.83 -1.16
CA CYS A 106 -27.26 15.28 -2.14
C CYS A 106 -28.14 16.40 -1.57
N PRO A 107 -28.49 17.44 -2.34
CA PRO A 107 -29.41 18.51 -1.94
C PRO A 107 -30.87 18.02 -2.02
N THR A 108 -31.18 16.93 -1.35
CA THR A 108 -32.53 16.37 -1.21
C THR A 108 -32.66 15.74 0.17
N THR A 109 -33.88 15.70 0.69
CA THR A 109 -34.21 14.99 1.92
C THR A 109 -33.86 13.51 1.79
N GLN A 110 -33.11 13.02 2.77
CA GLN A 110 -32.68 11.66 2.94
C GLN A 110 -33.31 11.10 4.22
N LEU A 111 -33.95 9.94 4.14
CA LEU A 111 -34.73 9.34 5.22
C LEU A 111 -34.31 7.89 5.45
N CYS A 112 -34.10 7.48 6.69
CA CYS A 112 -33.93 6.08 7.02
C CYS A 112 -35.27 5.33 6.89
N VAL A 113 -35.28 4.20 6.21
CA VAL A 113 -36.43 3.31 5.98
C VAL A 113 -36.06 1.86 6.28
N SER A 114 -37.07 1.03 6.58
CA SER A 114 -36.89 -0.41 6.84
C SER A 114 -36.83 -1.22 5.55
N LYS A 115 -37.55 -0.78 4.50
CA LYS A 115 -37.61 -1.42 3.18
C LYS A 115 -37.63 -0.35 2.10
N CYS A 116 -36.94 -0.60 0.98
CA CYS A 116 -37.03 0.26 -0.20
C CYS A 116 -38.41 0.18 -0.85
N PRO A 117 -38.86 1.25 -1.53
CA PRO A 117 -40.12 1.22 -2.27
C PRO A 117 -40.08 0.14 -3.36
N ASP A 118 -41.11 -0.69 -3.45
CA ASP A 118 -41.21 -1.79 -4.43
C ASP A 118 -42.15 -1.48 -5.60
N ARG A 119 -42.82 -0.33 -5.57
CA ARG A 119 -43.82 0.12 -6.56
C ARG A 119 -43.65 1.59 -6.90
N PHE A 120 -44.04 1.96 -8.11
CA PHE A 120 -44.09 3.35 -8.53
C PHE A 120 -45.38 4.03 -8.05
N ALA A 121 -45.26 5.23 -7.50
CA ALA A 121 -46.40 6.08 -7.18
C ALA A 121 -45.99 7.55 -7.16
N THR A 122 -46.88 8.44 -7.60
CA THR A 122 -46.71 9.88 -7.41
C THR A 122 -47.48 10.35 -6.18
N LEU A 123 -47.06 11.48 -5.59
CA LEU A 123 -47.76 12.06 -4.45
C LEU A 123 -49.23 12.39 -4.77
N LEU A 124 -49.50 12.86 -6.00
CA LEU A 124 -50.83 13.19 -6.49
C LEU A 124 -51.74 11.95 -6.55
N ASP A 125 -51.21 10.83 -7.03
CA ASP A 125 -51.96 9.57 -7.15
C ASP A 125 -52.19 8.93 -5.77
N ALA A 126 -51.18 8.98 -4.90
CA ALA A 126 -51.24 8.35 -3.58
C ALA A 126 -52.17 9.08 -2.60
N ARG A 127 -52.28 10.42 -2.69
CA ARG A 127 -53.12 11.25 -1.80
C ARG A 127 -54.61 10.89 -1.90
N ASN A 128 -55.06 10.46 -3.08
CA ASN A 128 -56.47 10.21 -3.41
C ASN A 128 -56.85 8.72 -3.44
N THR A 129 -55.92 7.81 -3.10
CA THR A 129 -56.12 6.37 -3.20
C THR A 129 -55.81 5.64 -1.89
N LYS A 130 -56.21 4.36 -1.78
CA LYS A 130 -55.85 3.48 -0.66
C LYS A 130 -54.33 3.25 -0.52
N ASN A 131 -53.53 3.72 -1.47
CA ASN A 131 -52.06 3.60 -1.46
C ASN A 131 -51.36 4.58 -0.50
N TRP A 132 -52.11 5.48 0.16
CA TRP A 132 -51.55 6.45 1.10
C TRP A 132 -50.80 5.81 2.27
N GLU A 133 -51.32 4.74 2.86
CA GLU A 133 -50.66 4.08 4.00
C GLU A 133 -49.26 3.55 3.66
N TYR A 134 -49.10 3.05 2.43
CA TYR A 134 -47.81 2.63 1.90
C TYR A 134 -46.91 3.84 1.60
N TYR A 135 -47.45 4.88 0.93
CA TYR A 135 -46.68 6.07 0.57
C TYR A 135 -46.17 6.86 1.79
N LYS A 136 -47.00 6.93 2.85
CA LYS A 136 -46.69 7.63 4.10
C LYS A 136 -45.42 7.13 4.77
N GLN A 137 -45.02 5.87 4.55
CA GLN A 137 -43.79 5.29 5.11
C GLN A 137 -42.51 5.99 4.61
N PHE A 138 -42.59 6.68 3.48
CA PHE A 138 -41.49 7.42 2.86
C PHE A 138 -41.55 8.93 3.12
N CYS A 139 -42.54 9.42 3.86
CA CYS A 139 -42.66 10.82 4.26
C CYS A 139 -41.94 11.10 5.59
N LYS A 140 -41.72 12.38 5.89
CA LYS A 140 -41.16 12.83 7.18
C LYS A 140 -42.03 12.34 8.36
N PRO A 141 -41.43 11.97 9.50
CA PRO A 141 -42.18 11.57 10.69
C PRO A 141 -43.11 12.70 11.15
N GLY A 142 -44.35 12.38 11.47
CA GLY A 142 -45.34 13.36 11.95
C GLY A 142 -46.09 14.14 10.87
N PHE A 143 -45.86 13.87 9.58
CA PHE A 143 -46.66 14.49 8.51
C PHE A 143 -48.09 13.93 8.46
N GLU A 144 -49.08 14.82 8.45
CA GLU A 144 -50.50 14.50 8.32
C GLU A 144 -51.08 14.99 6.99
N ILE A 145 -51.90 14.14 6.36
CA ILE A 145 -52.54 14.44 5.09
C ILE A 145 -53.59 15.54 5.28
N GLY A 146 -53.61 16.55 4.39
CA GLY A 146 -54.55 17.67 4.48
C GLY A 146 -54.04 18.89 5.26
N SER A 147 -52.93 18.77 6.00
CA SER A 147 -52.29 19.88 6.72
C SER A 147 -51.73 20.98 5.80
N LYS A 148 -51.33 20.62 4.58
CA LYS A 148 -50.75 21.51 3.56
C LYS A 148 -51.28 21.21 2.16
N SER A 149 -51.19 22.19 1.27
CA SER A 149 -51.46 22.01 -0.16
C SER A 149 -50.37 21.15 -0.82
N THR A 150 -50.67 20.47 -1.95
CA THR A 150 -49.70 19.58 -2.61
C THR A 150 -48.41 20.30 -3.02
N GLY A 151 -48.52 21.56 -3.48
CA GLY A 151 -47.35 22.37 -3.83
C GLY A 151 -46.46 22.68 -2.61
N GLU A 152 -47.06 22.95 -1.44
CA GLU A 152 -46.31 23.18 -0.20
C GLU A 152 -45.62 21.93 0.31
N VAL A 153 -46.26 20.74 0.19
CA VAL A 153 -45.67 19.45 0.58
C VAL A 153 -44.43 19.12 -0.25
N ILE A 154 -44.48 19.38 -1.56
CA ILE A 154 -43.35 19.17 -2.47
C ILE A 154 -42.25 20.19 -2.21
N ARG A 155 -42.60 21.47 -2.04
CA ARG A 155 -41.66 22.56 -1.74
C ARG A 155 -40.92 22.36 -0.43
N ASP A 156 -41.64 21.96 0.62
CA ASP A 156 -41.08 21.74 1.96
C ASP A 156 -40.47 20.34 2.11
N GLU A 157 -40.40 19.56 1.02
CA GLU A 157 -39.94 18.17 0.97
C GLU A 157 -40.48 17.33 2.16
N ASP A 158 -41.76 17.48 2.49
CA ASP A 158 -42.39 16.73 3.59
C ASP A 158 -42.66 15.27 3.19
N CYS A 159 -42.92 15.06 1.91
CA CYS A 159 -42.99 13.77 1.25
C CYS A 159 -42.18 13.81 -0.05
N PRO A 160 -41.68 12.66 -0.54
CA PRO A 160 -41.15 12.58 -1.89
C PRO A 160 -42.25 12.96 -2.88
N SER A 161 -41.85 13.46 -4.05
CA SER A 161 -42.82 13.83 -5.09
C SER A 161 -43.25 12.63 -5.95
N MET A 162 -42.33 11.67 -6.08
CA MET A 162 -42.56 10.33 -6.61
C MET A 162 -41.70 9.32 -5.86
N ILE A 163 -42.18 8.09 -5.78
CA ILE A 163 -41.38 6.93 -5.37
C ILE A 163 -41.20 6.01 -6.57
N VAL A 164 -39.98 5.49 -6.73
CA VAL A 164 -39.62 4.56 -7.81
C VAL A 164 -39.29 3.20 -7.22
N PRO A 165 -39.69 2.07 -7.85
CA PRO A 165 -39.28 0.75 -7.41
C PRO A 165 -37.76 0.70 -7.28
N SER A 166 -37.27 0.24 -6.14
CA SER A 166 -35.88 0.34 -5.74
C SER A 166 -35.44 -0.91 -4.98
N ARG A 167 -34.17 -1.26 -5.11
CA ARG A 167 -33.52 -2.32 -4.34
C ARG A 167 -32.53 -1.75 -3.33
N PRO A 168 -32.39 -2.39 -2.16
CA PRO A 168 -31.35 -2.00 -1.21
C PRO A 168 -29.97 -2.34 -1.80
N PHE A 169 -29.09 -1.35 -1.79
CA PHE A 169 -27.69 -1.45 -2.18
C PHE A 169 -26.86 -0.68 -1.15
N LEU A 170 -26.02 -1.38 -0.37
CA LEU A 170 -25.21 -0.81 0.72
C LEU A 170 -26.00 0.09 1.69
N GLN A 171 -27.11 -0.42 2.21
CA GLN A 171 -27.99 0.35 3.10
C GLN A 171 -28.51 1.64 2.45
N ARG A 172 -28.68 1.69 1.13
CA ARG A 172 -29.35 2.79 0.41
C ARG A 172 -30.31 2.26 -0.64
N CYS A 173 -31.35 3.01 -0.98
CA CYS A 173 -32.30 2.61 -2.02
C CYS A 173 -31.88 3.13 -3.40
N PHE A 174 -31.70 2.20 -4.34
CA PHE A 174 -31.39 2.49 -5.74
C PHE A 174 -32.50 2.01 -6.66
N PRO A 175 -32.86 2.77 -7.72
CA PRO A 175 -33.91 2.36 -8.65
C PRO A 175 -33.64 0.98 -9.26
N ASP A 176 -34.68 0.15 -9.32
CA ASP A 176 -34.64 -1.18 -9.94
C ASP A 176 -34.81 -1.04 -11.45
N PHE A 177 -33.69 -1.01 -12.17
CA PHE A 177 -33.67 -0.90 -13.62
C PHE A 177 -33.87 -2.26 -14.27
N ILE A 178 -34.92 -2.39 -15.10
CA ILE A 178 -35.24 -3.63 -15.82
C ILE A 178 -35.02 -3.39 -17.32
N ARG A 179 -34.27 -4.27 -17.97
CA ARG A 179 -34.10 -4.28 -19.43
C ARG A 179 -35.11 -5.25 -20.05
N ARG A 180 -36.07 -4.74 -20.83
CA ARG A 180 -36.97 -5.54 -21.68
C ARG A 180 -36.73 -5.16 -23.14
N ASP A 181 -36.51 -6.14 -23.99
CA ASP A 181 -36.28 -5.94 -25.44
C ASP A 181 -35.17 -4.94 -25.77
N GLY A 182 -34.11 -4.91 -24.96
CA GLY A 182 -32.98 -3.98 -25.13
C GLY A 182 -33.22 -2.55 -24.62
N ILE A 183 -34.44 -2.23 -24.18
CA ILE A 183 -34.84 -0.89 -23.69
C ILE A 183 -34.80 -0.87 -22.16
N LEU A 184 -34.18 0.17 -21.59
CA LEU A 184 -34.10 0.38 -20.14
C LEU A 184 -35.41 0.95 -19.61
N THR A 185 -36.01 0.29 -18.63
CA THR A 185 -37.28 0.70 -18.02
C THR A 185 -37.20 0.72 -16.50
N VAL A 186 -38.01 1.56 -15.87
CA VAL A 186 -38.30 1.54 -14.43
C VAL A 186 -39.81 1.47 -14.30
N ALA A 187 -40.33 0.50 -13.52
CA ALA A 187 -41.76 0.25 -13.41
C ALA A 187 -42.50 0.04 -14.76
N ASN A 188 -41.85 -0.61 -15.74
CA ASN A 188 -42.33 -0.78 -17.12
C ASN A 188 -42.54 0.52 -17.91
N GLN A 189 -41.97 1.65 -17.47
CA GLN A 189 -42.03 2.93 -18.17
C GLN A 189 -40.63 3.40 -18.58
N THR A 190 -40.53 4.12 -19.71
CA THR A 190 -39.29 4.74 -20.23
C THR A 190 -39.23 6.24 -19.97
N ILE A 191 -40.40 6.86 -19.79
CA ILE A 191 -40.58 8.28 -19.47
C ILE A 191 -41.56 8.33 -18.31
N PHE A 192 -41.20 9.07 -17.26
CA PHE A 192 -42.06 9.32 -16.12
C PHE A 192 -42.19 10.84 -15.90
N LYS A 193 -43.23 11.24 -15.18
CA LYS A 193 -43.40 12.64 -14.77
C LYS A 193 -42.69 12.85 -13.44
N ASP A 194 -41.88 13.90 -13.34
CA ASP A 194 -41.43 14.37 -12.04
C ASP A 194 -42.60 15.06 -11.30
N GLY A 195 -42.41 15.29 -10.00
CA GLY A 195 -43.40 15.96 -9.14
C GLY A 195 -43.87 17.33 -9.60
N ASP A 196 -43.13 17.96 -10.52
CA ASP A 196 -43.43 19.26 -11.13
C ASP A 196 -44.07 19.11 -12.52
N ASN A 197 -44.56 17.90 -12.84
CA ASN A 197 -45.25 17.54 -14.09
C ASN A 197 -44.35 17.57 -15.33
N ASN A 198 -43.02 17.65 -15.18
CA ASN A 198 -42.08 17.57 -16.30
C ASN A 198 -41.80 16.11 -16.68
N LYS A 199 -41.66 15.84 -17.98
CA LYS A 199 -41.30 14.49 -18.47
C LYS A 199 -39.79 14.28 -18.33
N ARG A 200 -39.39 13.24 -17.60
CA ARG A 200 -37.99 12.83 -17.39
C ARG A 200 -37.74 11.45 -17.99
N SER A 201 -36.54 11.23 -18.51
CA SER A 201 -36.14 9.94 -19.10
C SER A 201 -35.58 9.02 -18.03
N VAL A 202 -35.77 7.70 -18.21
CA VAL A 202 -35.09 6.69 -17.39
C VAL A 202 -33.55 6.79 -17.48
N ASN A 203 -33.02 7.32 -18.57
CA ASN A 203 -31.57 7.56 -18.70
C ASN A 203 -31.07 8.63 -17.72
N ASP A 204 -31.83 9.70 -17.47
CA ASP A 204 -31.44 10.75 -16.51
C ASP A 204 -31.37 10.18 -15.09
N LEU A 205 -32.31 9.30 -14.75
CA LEU A 205 -32.34 8.59 -13.47
C LEU A 205 -31.18 7.58 -13.35
N LYS A 206 -30.83 6.91 -14.45
CA LYS A 206 -29.69 6.01 -14.54
C LYS A 206 -28.38 6.77 -14.33
N ASP A 207 -28.20 7.92 -14.96
CA ASP A 207 -26.97 8.72 -14.84
C ASP A 207 -26.81 9.28 -13.43
N ALA A 208 -27.90 9.75 -12.81
CA ALA A 208 -27.92 10.15 -11.40
C ALA A 208 -27.59 8.98 -10.46
N ALA A 209 -28.18 7.81 -10.70
CA ALA A 209 -27.90 6.59 -9.94
C ALA A 209 -26.45 6.13 -10.14
N ILE A 210 -25.89 6.18 -11.34
CA ILE A 210 -24.48 5.83 -11.63
C ILE A 210 -23.52 6.80 -10.94
N GLY A 211 -23.83 8.10 -10.91
CA GLY A 211 -23.04 9.08 -10.16
C GLY A 211 -22.85 8.67 -8.70
N ILE A 212 -23.95 8.33 -8.02
CA ILE A 212 -23.91 7.90 -6.61
C ILE A 212 -23.37 6.47 -6.47
N ALA A 213 -23.76 5.56 -7.38
CA ALA A 213 -23.39 4.14 -7.34
C ALA A 213 -21.91 3.92 -7.66
N SER A 214 -21.25 4.75 -8.47
CA SER A 214 -19.82 4.57 -8.78
C SER A 214 -18.94 4.61 -7.51
N LEU A 215 -19.25 5.51 -6.57
CA LEU A 215 -18.58 5.61 -5.27
C LEU A 215 -18.97 4.46 -4.32
N LEU A 216 -20.22 4.00 -4.39
CA LEU A 216 -20.76 2.95 -3.53
C LEU A 216 -20.39 1.54 -4.01
N ASN A 217 -20.30 1.30 -5.32
CA ASN A 217 -19.83 0.03 -5.90
C ASN A 217 -18.45 -0.34 -5.36
N ALA A 218 -17.58 0.66 -5.12
CA ALA A 218 -16.30 0.44 -4.45
C ALA A 218 -16.47 -0.09 -3.01
N LYS A 219 -17.48 0.38 -2.26
CA LYS A 219 -17.82 -0.11 -0.92
C LYS A 219 -18.44 -1.52 -0.96
N GLU A 220 -19.20 -1.88 -1.99
CA GLU A 220 -19.84 -3.20 -2.12
C GLU A 220 -18.80 -4.27 -2.44
N VAL A 221 -17.92 -3.97 -3.40
CA VAL A 221 -16.73 -4.78 -3.68
C VAL A 221 -15.91 -4.94 -2.40
N GLY A 222 -15.72 -3.87 -1.62
CA GLY A 222 -15.06 -3.93 -0.31
C GLY A 222 -15.71 -4.87 0.71
N MET A 223 -17.05 -4.89 0.80
CA MET A 223 -17.78 -5.79 1.70
C MET A 223 -17.70 -7.26 1.27
N LYS A 224 -17.83 -7.55 -0.02
CA LYS A 224 -17.63 -8.92 -0.55
C LYS A 224 -16.20 -9.41 -0.33
N ILE A 225 -15.21 -8.53 -0.52
CA ILE A 225 -13.81 -8.79 -0.16
C ILE A 225 -13.65 -9.10 1.33
N PHE A 226 -14.32 -8.34 2.20
CA PHE A 226 -14.27 -8.58 3.65
C PHE A 226 -14.88 -9.93 4.02
N GLU A 227 -16.02 -10.30 3.44
CA GLU A 227 -16.63 -11.61 3.63
C GLU A 227 -15.71 -12.74 3.15
N ASP A 228 -15.10 -12.57 1.97
CA ASP A 228 -14.12 -13.52 1.44
C ASP A 228 -12.91 -13.67 2.39
N TYR A 229 -12.42 -12.58 3.00
CA TYR A 229 -11.38 -12.64 4.03
C TYR A 229 -11.85 -13.34 5.31
N ALA A 230 -13.04 -13.01 5.82
CA ALA A 230 -13.60 -13.61 7.01
C ALA A 230 -13.78 -15.14 6.85
N ASN A 231 -14.07 -15.61 5.64
CA ASN A 231 -14.22 -17.03 5.35
C ASN A 231 -12.89 -17.74 5.03
N SER A 232 -11.84 -17.01 4.62
CA SER A 232 -10.57 -17.62 4.14
C SER A 232 -9.33 -17.33 4.99
N TRP A 233 -9.41 -16.51 6.04
CA TRP A 233 -8.23 -16.04 6.80
C TRP A 233 -7.33 -17.17 7.36
N ILE A 234 -7.92 -18.29 7.79
CA ILE A 234 -7.15 -19.45 8.31
C ILE A 234 -6.29 -20.05 7.20
N TRP A 235 -6.86 -20.24 6.01
CA TRP A 235 -6.16 -20.77 4.84
C TRP A 235 -5.07 -19.82 4.33
N ILE A 236 -5.36 -18.51 4.35
CA ILE A 236 -4.34 -17.50 4.06
C ILE A 236 -3.18 -17.63 5.05
N LEU A 237 -3.47 -17.72 6.35
CA LEU A 237 -2.45 -17.86 7.40
C LEU A 237 -1.61 -19.13 7.22
N ILE A 238 -2.23 -20.27 6.92
CA ILE A 238 -1.52 -21.53 6.61
C ILE A 238 -0.58 -21.35 5.42
N GLY A 239 -1.06 -20.73 4.33
CA GLY A 239 -0.24 -20.44 3.16
C GLY A 239 0.99 -19.57 3.49
N LEU A 240 0.81 -18.55 4.34
CA LEU A 240 1.90 -17.69 4.80
C LEU A 240 2.90 -18.43 5.69
N VAL A 241 2.44 -19.32 6.57
CA VAL A 241 3.31 -20.17 7.40
C VAL A 241 4.11 -21.15 6.53
N ILE A 242 3.49 -21.77 5.53
CA ILE A 242 4.20 -22.61 4.54
C ILE A 242 5.30 -21.80 3.87
N THR A 243 5.01 -20.57 3.43
CA THR A 243 6.03 -19.69 2.84
C THR A 243 7.19 -19.40 3.78
N MET A 244 6.92 -19.19 5.06
CA MET A 244 7.96 -18.99 6.07
C MET A 244 8.89 -20.20 6.17
N VAL A 245 8.31 -21.40 6.26
CA VAL A 245 9.07 -22.67 6.33
C VAL A 245 9.87 -22.89 5.05
N VAL A 246 9.25 -22.72 3.87
CA VAL A 246 9.93 -22.86 2.58
C VAL A 246 11.08 -21.86 2.44
N SER A 247 10.88 -20.61 2.88
CA SER A 247 11.94 -19.59 2.87
C SER A 247 13.12 -19.97 3.76
N LEU A 248 12.85 -20.52 4.95
CA LEU A 248 13.89 -20.98 5.87
C LEU A 248 14.67 -22.16 5.30
N VAL A 249 13.95 -23.18 4.79
CA VAL A 249 14.55 -24.35 4.13
C VAL A 249 15.41 -23.90 2.95
N PHE A 250 14.91 -22.99 2.13
CA PHE A 250 15.64 -22.44 0.99
C PHE A 250 16.98 -21.80 1.40
N ILE A 251 16.98 -20.97 2.45
CA ILE A 251 18.20 -20.34 2.96
C ILE A 251 19.18 -21.38 3.54
N MET A 252 18.67 -22.43 4.19
CA MET A 252 19.52 -23.53 4.67
C MET A 252 20.12 -24.32 3.50
N LEU A 253 19.37 -24.58 2.43
CA LEU A 253 19.86 -25.30 1.26
C LEU A 253 20.95 -24.52 0.51
N LEU A 254 20.88 -23.17 0.50
CA LEU A 254 21.96 -22.32 -0.02
C LEU A 254 23.31 -22.55 0.68
N ARG A 255 23.35 -23.20 1.85
CA ARG A 255 24.61 -23.60 2.51
C ARG A 255 25.31 -24.74 1.79
N PHE A 256 24.59 -25.82 1.51
CA PHE A 256 25.18 -27.09 1.08
C PHE A 256 25.43 -27.12 -0.43
N THR A 257 24.56 -26.47 -1.20
CA THR A 257 24.57 -26.57 -2.66
C THR A 257 24.45 -25.20 -3.34
N ALA A 258 24.97 -24.11 -2.75
CA ALA A 258 24.86 -22.74 -3.28
C ALA A 258 25.03 -22.63 -4.81
N GLY A 259 26.06 -23.26 -5.36
CA GLY A 259 26.32 -23.26 -6.81
C GLY A 259 25.28 -24.07 -7.60
N VAL A 260 24.96 -25.29 -7.17
CA VAL A 260 24.00 -26.16 -7.87
C VAL A 260 22.59 -25.58 -7.77
N LEU A 261 22.15 -25.19 -6.57
CA LEU A 261 20.85 -24.58 -6.32
C LEU A 261 20.67 -23.31 -7.15
N LEU A 262 21.71 -22.48 -7.26
CA LEU A 262 21.65 -21.27 -8.08
C LEU A 262 21.49 -21.58 -9.57
N TRP A 263 22.22 -22.57 -10.10
CA TRP A 263 22.01 -23.00 -11.49
C TRP A 263 20.62 -23.60 -11.69
N LEU A 264 20.14 -24.41 -10.75
CA LEU A 264 18.78 -24.96 -10.79
C LEU A 264 17.71 -23.87 -10.81
N ILE A 265 17.89 -22.79 -10.05
CA ILE A 265 16.96 -21.65 -10.06
C ILE A 265 17.03 -20.90 -11.39
N ILE A 266 18.23 -20.64 -11.91
CA ILE A 266 18.40 -19.95 -13.20
C ILE A 266 17.72 -20.74 -14.31
N PHE A 267 18.03 -22.04 -14.43
CA PHE A 267 17.41 -22.91 -15.42
C PHE A 267 15.91 -23.06 -15.16
N GLY A 268 15.51 -23.21 -13.90
CA GLY A 268 14.10 -23.33 -13.51
C GLY A 268 13.28 -22.12 -13.91
N VAL A 269 13.79 -20.90 -13.75
CA VAL A 269 13.07 -19.70 -14.18
C VAL A 269 13.02 -19.58 -15.70
N ILE A 270 14.12 -19.86 -16.41
CA ILE A 270 14.11 -19.87 -17.88
C ILE A 270 13.09 -20.87 -18.41
N ILE A 271 13.07 -22.09 -17.86
CA ILE A 271 12.09 -23.13 -18.23
C ILE A 271 10.66 -22.69 -17.89
N ALA A 272 10.43 -22.10 -16.71
CA ALA A 272 9.09 -21.66 -16.31
C ALA A 272 8.56 -20.52 -17.19
N VAL A 273 9.41 -19.54 -17.53
CA VAL A 273 9.03 -18.45 -18.44
C VAL A 273 8.81 -18.98 -19.85
N GLY A 274 9.69 -19.85 -20.34
CA GLY A 274 9.54 -20.51 -21.65
C GLY A 274 8.25 -21.34 -21.74
N TYR A 275 7.90 -22.09 -20.68
CA TYR A 275 6.61 -22.77 -20.57
C TYR A 275 5.43 -21.79 -20.60
N GLY A 276 5.54 -20.66 -19.89
CA GLY A 276 4.55 -19.60 -19.90
C GLY A 276 4.32 -19.02 -21.31
N ILE A 277 5.40 -18.77 -22.07
CA ILE A 277 5.32 -18.32 -23.48
C ILE A 277 4.62 -19.37 -24.34
N TRP A 278 5.01 -20.64 -24.21
CA TRP A 278 4.38 -21.74 -24.92
C TRP A 278 2.88 -21.86 -24.60
N HIS A 279 2.51 -21.78 -23.32
CA HIS A 279 1.11 -21.82 -22.88
C HIS A 279 0.32 -20.62 -23.42
N CYS A 280 0.89 -19.41 -23.39
CA CYS A 280 0.24 -18.23 -23.97
C CYS A 280 0.06 -18.37 -25.48
N TYR A 281 1.03 -18.96 -26.18
CA TYR A 281 0.92 -19.26 -27.61
C TYR A 281 -0.18 -20.29 -27.89
N TRP A 282 -0.24 -21.36 -27.10
CA TRP A 282 -1.28 -22.38 -27.22
C TRP A 282 -2.68 -21.77 -27.05
N GLU A 283 -2.91 -21.01 -25.98
CA GLU A 283 -4.22 -20.41 -25.72
C GLU A 283 -4.59 -19.34 -26.75
N TYR A 284 -3.61 -18.52 -27.16
CA TYR A 284 -3.77 -17.57 -28.27
C TYR A 284 -4.23 -18.28 -29.55
N SER A 285 -3.57 -19.38 -29.91
CA SER A 285 -3.91 -20.17 -31.09
C SER A 285 -5.27 -20.87 -30.99
N SER A 286 -5.73 -21.21 -29.79
CA SER A 286 -7.07 -21.80 -29.56
C SER A 286 -8.20 -20.77 -29.64
N LEU A 287 -7.89 -19.50 -29.34
CA LEU A 287 -8.85 -18.38 -29.34
C LEU A 287 -8.91 -17.67 -30.70
N ILE A 288 -7.87 -17.77 -31.53
CA ILE A 288 -7.86 -17.20 -32.87
C ILE A 288 -8.87 -17.95 -33.76
N GLY A 289 -9.84 -17.23 -34.32
CA GLY A 289 -10.90 -17.79 -35.17
C GLY A 289 -12.26 -18.05 -34.48
N LYS A 290 -12.37 -17.92 -33.15
CA LYS A 290 -13.68 -17.94 -32.47
C LYS A 290 -14.41 -16.59 -32.65
N PRO A 291 -15.71 -16.56 -33.00
CA PRO A 291 -16.48 -15.32 -33.11
C PRO A 291 -16.66 -14.67 -31.73
N GLY A 292 -16.63 -13.34 -31.67
CA GLY A 292 -16.50 -12.61 -30.39
C GLY A 292 -15.09 -12.68 -29.80
N SER A 293 -14.12 -13.20 -30.59
CA SER A 293 -12.67 -13.47 -30.46
C SER A 293 -11.68 -12.28 -30.38
N ASN A 294 -12.02 -11.21 -31.10
CA ASN A 294 -11.05 -10.18 -31.53
C ASN A 294 -11.47 -8.74 -31.19
N VAL A 295 -12.27 -8.53 -30.14
CA VAL A 295 -12.68 -7.18 -29.70
C VAL A 295 -11.58 -6.50 -28.88
N THR A 296 -11.32 -5.22 -29.13
CA THR A 296 -10.26 -4.43 -28.51
C THR A 296 -10.53 -4.17 -27.02
N ILE A 297 -9.50 -4.26 -26.17
CA ILE A 297 -9.61 -4.00 -24.71
C ILE A 297 -10.19 -2.60 -24.41
N THR A 298 -9.97 -1.62 -25.30
CA THR A 298 -10.50 -0.25 -25.18
C THR A 298 -12.02 -0.16 -25.29
N ASP A 299 -12.66 -1.13 -25.94
CA ASP A 299 -14.11 -1.08 -26.25
C ASP A 299 -14.96 -1.63 -25.11
N ILE A 300 -14.34 -2.26 -24.10
CA ILE A 300 -15.03 -3.06 -23.06
C ILE A 300 -15.14 -2.29 -21.73
N GLY A 301 -14.37 -1.22 -21.51
CA GLY A 301 -14.32 -0.56 -20.20
C GLY A 301 -13.70 -1.43 -19.10
N PHE A 302 -13.59 -0.90 -17.88
CA PHE A 302 -13.01 -1.63 -16.74
C PHE A 302 -14.04 -2.58 -16.12
N HIS A 303 -13.84 -3.89 -16.28
CA HIS A 303 -14.62 -4.92 -15.61
C HIS A 303 -13.80 -5.57 -14.48
N THR A 304 -14.44 -5.91 -13.37
CA THR A 304 -13.79 -6.54 -12.20
C THR A 304 -13.64 -8.06 -12.34
N ASP A 305 -14.22 -8.65 -13.37
CA ASP A 305 -14.11 -10.08 -13.66
C ASP A 305 -12.93 -10.35 -14.62
N PHE A 306 -11.83 -10.84 -14.06
CA PHE A 306 -10.62 -11.16 -14.82
C PHE A 306 -10.82 -12.26 -15.87
N SER A 307 -11.85 -13.10 -15.73
CA SER A 307 -12.15 -14.16 -16.70
C SER A 307 -12.49 -13.59 -18.09
N ILE A 308 -13.10 -12.40 -18.14
CA ILE A 308 -13.43 -11.69 -19.39
C ILE A 308 -12.15 -11.33 -20.16
N TYR A 309 -11.11 -10.88 -19.45
CA TYR A 309 -9.83 -10.56 -20.08
C TYR A 309 -9.08 -11.84 -20.50
N LEU A 310 -9.18 -12.93 -19.74
CA LEU A 310 -8.55 -14.21 -20.08
C LEU A 310 -9.23 -14.96 -21.24
N GLN A 311 -10.49 -14.65 -21.57
CA GLN A 311 -11.18 -15.19 -22.76
C GLN A 311 -10.79 -14.47 -24.07
N ARG A 312 -9.78 -13.59 -24.02
CA ARG A 312 -9.38 -12.73 -25.15
C ARG A 312 -8.05 -13.12 -25.77
N SER A 313 -8.04 -13.29 -27.09
CA SER A 313 -6.82 -13.54 -27.88
C SER A 313 -5.78 -12.43 -27.68
N GLN A 314 -6.20 -11.16 -27.69
CA GLN A 314 -5.31 -10.01 -27.47
C GLN A 314 -4.58 -10.05 -26.12
N THR A 315 -5.23 -10.50 -25.04
CA THR A 315 -4.61 -10.61 -23.71
C THR A 315 -3.46 -11.62 -23.73
N TRP A 316 -3.69 -12.79 -24.33
CA TRP A 316 -2.65 -13.83 -24.44
C TRP A 316 -1.50 -13.40 -25.33
N LEU A 317 -1.76 -12.63 -26.38
CA LEU A 317 -0.71 -12.02 -27.21
C LEU A 317 0.14 -11.02 -26.41
N ILE A 318 -0.50 -10.14 -25.62
CA ILE A 318 0.20 -9.19 -24.75
C ILE A 318 1.06 -9.93 -23.72
N PHE A 319 0.51 -10.96 -23.07
CA PHE A 319 1.25 -11.79 -22.12
C PHE A 319 2.44 -12.48 -22.78
N MET A 320 2.25 -13.07 -23.95
CA MET A 320 3.33 -13.70 -24.73
C MET A 320 4.46 -12.70 -25.04
N ILE A 321 4.15 -11.52 -25.60
CA ILE A 321 5.16 -10.50 -25.91
C ILE A 321 5.88 -10.05 -24.64
N SER A 322 5.12 -9.80 -23.55
CA SER A 322 5.70 -9.36 -22.28
C SER A 322 6.65 -10.40 -21.68
N LEU A 323 6.28 -11.69 -21.69
CA LEU A 323 7.10 -12.79 -21.19
C LEU A 323 8.35 -12.98 -22.04
N SER A 324 8.25 -12.86 -23.38
CA SER A 324 9.40 -12.93 -24.28
C SER A 324 10.42 -11.81 -24.03
N VAL A 325 9.95 -10.58 -23.79
CA VAL A 325 10.83 -9.45 -23.42
C VAL A 325 11.51 -9.71 -22.08
N ILE A 326 10.76 -10.21 -21.09
CA ILE A 326 11.30 -10.55 -19.76
C ILE A 326 12.37 -11.63 -19.87
N GLU A 327 12.12 -12.71 -20.62
CA GLU A 327 13.09 -13.79 -20.83
C GLU A 327 14.37 -13.28 -21.50
N ALA A 328 14.24 -12.48 -22.55
CA ALA A 328 15.38 -11.87 -23.24
C ALA A 328 16.22 -11.02 -22.28
N VAL A 329 15.59 -10.18 -21.45
CA VAL A 329 16.29 -9.37 -20.44
C VAL A 329 17.01 -10.25 -19.41
N ILE A 330 16.38 -11.33 -18.93
CA ILE A 330 16.99 -12.27 -17.99
C ILE A 330 18.23 -12.93 -18.63
N VAL A 331 18.12 -13.46 -19.84
CA VAL A 331 19.22 -14.12 -20.54
C VAL A 331 20.37 -13.17 -20.81
N VAL A 332 20.08 -11.95 -21.27
CA VAL A 332 21.08 -10.90 -21.50
C VAL A 332 21.82 -10.54 -20.20
N MET A 333 21.09 -10.34 -19.10
CA MET A 333 21.67 -10.09 -17.78
C MET A 333 22.59 -11.24 -17.35
N LEU A 334 22.18 -12.50 -17.52
CA LEU A 334 23.00 -13.66 -17.16
C LEU A 334 24.30 -13.76 -17.99
N ILE A 335 24.24 -13.45 -19.29
CA ILE A 335 25.41 -13.44 -20.17
C ILE A 335 26.41 -12.38 -19.71
N PHE A 336 25.96 -11.15 -19.48
CA PHE A 336 26.82 -10.04 -19.03
C PHE A 336 27.42 -10.28 -17.63
N LEU A 337 26.68 -10.95 -16.74
CA LEU A 337 27.09 -11.15 -15.35
C LEU A 337 27.85 -12.48 -15.11
N ARG A 338 28.08 -13.31 -16.15
CA ARG A 338 28.65 -14.66 -16.03
C ARG A 338 29.96 -14.75 -15.24
N SER A 339 30.89 -13.82 -15.46
CA SER A 339 32.20 -13.83 -14.79
C SER A 339 32.09 -13.46 -13.31
N ARG A 340 31.13 -12.60 -13.00
CA ARG A 340 30.86 -12.00 -11.69
C ARG A 340 29.99 -12.91 -10.84
N LEU A 341 29.16 -13.73 -11.48
CA LEU A 341 28.35 -14.75 -10.84
C LEU A 341 29.18 -15.69 -9.96
N ARG A 342 30.40 -16.06 -10.39
CA ARG A 342 31.32 -16.89 -9.58
C ARG A 342 31.75 -16.23 -8.28
N ILE A 343 31.96 -14.91 -8.31
CA ILE A 343 32.35 -14.12 -7.14
C ILE A 343 31.15 -13.98 -6.19
N ALA A 344 29.98 -13.66 -6.74
CA ALA A 344 28.73 -13.61 -5.99
C ALA A 344 28.46 -14.96 -5.30
N ILE A 345 28.55 -16.09 -6.01
CA ILE A 345 28.39 -17.44 -5.42
C ILE A 345 29.33 -17.67 -4.22
N ALA A 346 30.57 -17.17 -4.28
CA ALA A 346 31.52 -17.31 -3.17
C ALA A 346 31.08 -16.50 -1.94
N LEU A 347 30.67 -15.24 -2.13
CA LEU A 347 30.13 -14.41 -1.05
C LEU A 347 28.81 -14.96 -0.52
N LEU A 348 27.95 -15.50 -1.39
CA LEU A 348 26.72 -16.17 -1.00
C LEU A 348 27.02 -17.40 -0.11
N LYS A 349 28.01 -18.19 -0.49
CA LYS A 349 28.44 -19.36 0.29
C LYS A 349 29.01 -18.98 1.66
N GLU A 350 29.75 -17.88 1.74
CA GLU A 350 30.26 -17.38 3.03
C GLU A 350 29.16 -16.72 3.87
N GLY A 351 28.22 -16.01 3.24
CA GLY A 351 27.02 -15.46 3.90
C GLY A 351 26.12 -16.55 4.49
N SER A 352 25.90 -17.65 3.77
CA SER A 352 25.11 -18.77 4.28
C SER A 352 25.79 -19.48 5.46
N LYS A 353 27.13 -19.56 5.48
CA LYS A 353 27.87 -20.02 6.67
C LYS A 353 27.66 -19.07 7.85
N ALA A 354 27.80 -17.77 7.66
CA ALA A 354 27.61 -16.77 8.71
C ALA A 354 26.21 -16.87 9.35
N ILE A 355 25.17 -16.95 8.52
CA ILE A 355 23.77 -17.11 8.96
C ILE A 355 23.58 -18.44 9.70
N SER A 356 24.26 -19.51 9.28
CA SER A 356 24.19 -20.80 9.97
C SER A 356 24.86 -20.78 11.34
N TYR A 357 25.91 -19.99 11.55
CA TYR A 357 26.52 -19.80 12.87
C TYR A 357 25.66 -18.90 13.77
N ILE A 358 24.93 -17.95 13.19
CA ILE A 358 24.05 -17.04 13.91
C ILE A 358 22.59 -17.25 13.49
N MET A 359 22.07 -18.47 13.68
CA MET A 359 20.71 -18.82 13.23
C MET A 359 19.62 -17.91 13.78
N SER A 360 19.85 -17.29 14.94
CA SER A 360 18.94 -16.30 15.53
C SER A 360 18.60 -15.15 14.59
N THR A 361 19.48 -14.78 13.64
CA THR A 361 19.22 -13.70 12.67
C THR A 361 18.02 -14.00 11.76
N LEU A 362 17.69 -15.28 11.54
CA LEU A 362 16.54 -15.67 10.71
C LEU A 362 15.19 -15.41 11.38
N PHE A 363 15.16 -15.23 12.70
CA PHE A 363 13.96 -14.82 13.43
C PHE A 363 13.77 -13.30 13.47
N TYR A 364 14.79 -12.53 13.11
CA TYR A 364 14.73 -11.07 13.13
C TYR A 364 13.63 -10.45 12.22
N PRO A 365 13.31 -11.01 11.04
CA PRO A 365 12.18 -10.55 10.23
C PRO A 365 10.86 -10.55 10.99
N VAL A 366 10.64 -11.50 11.90
CA VAL A 366 9.41 -11.56 12.73
C VAL A 366 9.31 -10.33 13.64
N ILE A 367 10.42 -9.96 14.28
CA ILE A 367 10.49 -8.74 15.10
C ILE A 367 10.23 -7.50 14.23
N THR A 368 10.82 -7.44 13.05
CA THR A 368 10.64 -6.33 12.11
C THR A 368 9.17 -6.22 11.66
N PHE A 369 8.54 -7.33 11.28
CA PHE A 369 7.14 -7.36 10.87
C PHE A 369 6.20 -6.95 12.01
N PHE A 370 6.46 -7.41 13.23
CA PHE A 370 5.69 -7.02 14.40
C PHE A 370 5.75 -5.51 14.65
N LEU A 371 6.96 -4.93 14.64
CA LEU A 371 7.14 -3.49 14.82
C LEU A 371 6.50 -2.67 13.68
N LEU A 372 6.62 -3.13 12.43
CA LEU A 372 5.95 -2.49 11.30
C LEU A 372 4.43 -2.59 11.38
N ALA A 373 3.89 -3.73 11.85
CA ALA A 373 2.45 -3.91 12.05
C ALA A 373 1.91 -2.93 13.11
N ILE A 374 2.64 -2.70 14.21
CA ILE A 374 2.30 -1.67 15.20
C ILE A 374 2.26 -0.29 14.54
N CYS A 375 3.28 0.07 13.75
CA CYS A 375 3.32 1.36 13.06
C CYS A 375 2.14 1.55 12.09
N ILE A 376 1.82 0.52 11.29
CA ILE A 376 0.71 0.54 10.32
C ILE A 376 -0.63 0.63 11.05
N ALA A 377 -0.85 -0.19 12.09
CA ALA A 377 -2.09 -0.19 12.85
C ALA A 377 -2.34 1.17 13.51
N TYR A 378 -1.33 1.72 14.19
CA TYR A 378 -1.45 3.02 14.85
C TYR A 378 -1.74 4.15 13.85
N TRP A 379 -1.04 4.16 12.70
CA TRP A 379 -1.28 5.12 11.63
C TRP A 379 -2.69 5.01 11.04
N ALA A 380 -3.14 3.79 10.74
CA ALA A 380 -4.44 3.54 10.11
C ALA A 380 -5.59 3.93 11.04
N VAL A 381 -5.53 3.52 12.32
CA VAL A 381 -6.53 3.90 13.31
C VAL A 381 -6.56 5.42 13.47
N THR A 382 -5.41 6.07 13.67
CA THR A 382 -5.34 7.53 13.79
C THR A 382 -5.89 8.23 12.53
N ALA A 383 -5.61 7.71 11.34
CA ALA A 383 -6.13 8.27 10.09
C ALA A 383 -7.67 8.17 9.99
N VAL A 384 -8.26 7.02 10.35
CA VAL A 384 -9.73 6.84 10.34
C VAL A 384 -10.42 7.76 11.35
N PHE A 385 -9.86 7.89 12.55
CA PHE A 385 -10.42 8.77 13.58
C PHE A 385 -10.27 10.24 13.22
N LEU A 386 -9.15 10.63 12.62
CA LEU A 386 -8.94 11.99 12.12
C LEU A 386 -9.92 12.31 10.97
N ALA A 387 -10.12 11.38 10.04
CA ALA A 387 -11.05 11.53 8.92
C ALA A 387 -12.53 11.58 9.36
N SER A 388 -12.85 11.00 10.52
CA SER A 388 -14.20 11.00 11.10
C SER A 388 -14.40 12.05 12.20
N SER A 389 -13.44 12.95 12.38
CA SER A 389 -13.54 14.05 13.34
C SER A 389 -14.39 15.19 12.79
N GLY A 390 -15.24 15.77 13.63
CA GLY A 390 -16.23 16.78 13.21
C GLY A 390 -17.56 16.65 13.91
N ASN A 391 -18.19 17.78 14.22
CA ASN A 391 -19.57 17.85 14.65
C ASN A 391 -20.51 17.93 13.43
N ALA A 392 -21.78 17.60 13.61
CA ALA A 392 -22.74 17.73 12.52
C ALA A 392 -22.97 19.22 12.19
N VAL A 393 -22.61 19.62 10.96
CA VAL A 393 -22.86 20.98 10.45
C VAL A 393 -24.09 20.94 9.56
N TYR A 394 -25.04 21.82 9.83
CA TYR A 394 -26.28 21.95 9.07
C TYR A 394 -26.24 23.23 8.24
N LYS A 395 -26.75 23.16 7.01
CA LYS A 395 -26.81 24.29 6.07
C LYS A 395 -28.21 24.51 5.52
N VAL A 396 -28.48 25.76 5.15
CA VAL A 396 -29.74 26.13 4.52
C VAL A 396 -29.77 25.62 3.08
N ALA A 397 -30.70 24.70 2.82
CA ALA A 397 -31.08 24.21 1.50
C ALA A 397 -32.34 24.97 1.05
N PRO A 398 -32.22 25.94 0.13
CA PRO A 398 -33.36 26.72 -0.31
C PRO A 398 -34.22 25.92 -1.30
N ALA A 399 -35.52 26.23 -1.34
CA ALA A 399 -36.43 25.72 -2.36
C ALA A 399 -36.33 26.50 -3.68
N ASP A 400 -35.85 27.74 -3.64
CA ASP A 400 -35.60 28.62 -4.78
C ASP A 400 -34.10 28.95 -4.88
N ASP A 401 -33.51 28.72 -6.05
CA ASP A 401 -32.10 28.98 -6.33
C ASP A 401 -31.69 30.46 -6.14
N LYS A 402 -32.66 31.38 -6.08
CA LYS A 402 -32.43 32.82 -5.85
C LYS A 402 -32.34 33.23 -4.37
N CYS A 403 -32.40 32.28 -3.43
CA CYS A 403 -32.36 32.62 -2.01
C CYS A 403 -30.98 33.14 -1.56
N MET A 404 -30.95 34.32 -0.95
CA MET A 404 -29.73 34.96 -0.42
C MET A 404 -29.06 34.19 0.72
N TYR A 405 -29.81 33.31 1.42
CA TYR A 405 -29.32 32.54 2.56
C TYR A 405 -28.82 31.13 2.18
N ALA A 406 -28.76 30.80 0.89
CA ALA A 406 -28.29 29.50 0.42
C ALA A 406 -26.90 29.16 0.98
N ASN A 407 -26.69 27.91 1.43
CA ASN A 407 -25.42 27.38 1.94
C ASN A 407 -24.87 28.01 3.23
N LEU A 408 -25.61 28.90 3.90
CA LEU A 408 -25.26 29.39 5.24
C LEU A 408 -25.51 28.33 6.31
N THR A 409 -24.73 28.39 7.39
CA THR A 409 -24.90 27.50 8.55
C THR A 409 -26.18 27.83 9.31
N CYS A 410 -26.88 26.80 9.76
CA CYS A 410 -28.13 26.93 10.49
C CYS A 410 -28.18 25.94 11.66
N ASN A 411 -29.02 26.23 12.65
CA ASN A 411 -29.31 25.30 13.74
C ASN A 411 -30.72 24.73 13.55
N PRO A 412 -30.88 23.40 13.41
CA PRO A 412 -32.17 22.78 13.12
C PRO A 412 -33.23 23.08 14.19
N GLN A 413 -32.84 23.30 15.45
CA GLN A 413 -33.78 23.58 16.55
C GLN A 413 -34.38 24.99 16.49
N THR A 414 -33.62 25.97 16.03
CA THR A 414 -34.04 27.38 15.99
C THR A 414 -34.46 27.85 14.60
N PHE A 415 -34.23 27.05 13.57
CA PHE A 415 -34.43 27.41 12.17
C PHE A 415 -35.87 27.84 11.85
N ASN A 416 -36.88 27.13 12.36
CA ASN A 416 -38.29 27.43 12.11
C ASN A 416 -38.72 28.82 12.63
N LYS A 417 -38.01 29.38 13.61
CA LYS A 417 -38.30 30.70 14.20
C LYS A 417 -37.45 31.83 13.60
N SER A 418 -36.53 31.50 12.68
CA SER A 418 -35.59 32.45 12.11
C SER A 418 -36.23 33.35 11.04
N ASN A 419 -35.60 34.48 10.73
CA ASN A 419 -36.05 35.32 9.60
C ASN A 419 -35.81 34.65 8.23
N ILE A 420 -35.00 33.59 8.17
CA ILE A 420 -34.65 32.89 6.92
C ILE A 420 -35.90 32.24 6.31
N THR A 421 -36.74 31.59 7.13
CA THR A 421 -37.99 30.95 6.68
C THR A 421 -39.04 31.98 6.22
N LYS A 422 -38.95 33.23 6.68
CA LYS A 422 -39.82 34.34 6.21
C LYS A 422 -39.35 34.92 4.87
N VAL A 423 -38.04 35.04 4.67
CA VAL A 423 -37.45 35.64 3.45
C VAL A 423 -37.38 34.63 2.31
N CYS A 424 -37.06 33.37 2.61
CA CYS A 424 -36.99 32.27 1.65
C CYS A 424 -37.96 31.16 2.06
N PRO A 425 -39.25 31.28 1.72
CA PRO A 425 -40.27 30.28 2.07
C PRO A 425 -39.92 28.90 1.48
N GLY A 426 -40.03 27.86 2.29
CA GLY A 426 -39.68 26.48 1.90
C GLY A 426 -38.21 26.10 2.04
N SER A 427 -37.34 27.01 2.50
CA SER A 427 -35.94 26.66 2.83
C SER A 427 -35.88 25.72 4.02
N GLN A 428 -34.91 24.82 4.06
CA GLN A 428 -34.74 23.83 5.12
C GLN A 428 -33.33 23.85 5.70
N CYS A 429 -33.19 23.53 6.98
CA CYS A 429 -31.89 23.35 7.63
C CYS A 429 -31.51 21.88 7.60
N MET A 430 -30.70 21.51 6.62
CA MET A 430 -30.35 20.11 6.34
C MET A 430 -28.93 19.82 6.79
N PHE A 431 -28.70 18.61 7.32
CA PHE A 431 -27.34 18.15 7.58
C PHE A 431 -26.51 18.25 6.29
N ALA A 432 -25.33 18.85 6.38
CA ALA A 432 -24.45 19.09 5.24
C ALA A 432 -23.23 18.17 5.25
N PHE A 433 -22.46 18.19 6.35
CA PHE A 433 -21.29 17.34 6.54
C PHE A 433 -20.85 17.36 8.01
N TYR A 434 -19.99 16.43 8.39
CA TYR A 434 -19.30 16.48 9.68
C TYR A 434 -18.09 17.40 9.58
N GLY A 435 -18.06 18.48 10.37
CA GLY A 435 -17.00 19.46 10.38
C GLY A 435 -16.97 20.26 11.68
N GLY A 436 -16.09 21.24 11.78
CA GLY A 436 -16.05 22.11 12.95
C GLY A 436 -15.29 23.39 12.65
N GLU A 437 -15.58 24.43 13.44
CA GLU A 437 -14.90 25.72 13.35
C GLU A 437 -13.72 25.84 14.33
N SER A 438 -13.51 24.84 15.19
CA SER A 438 -12.37 24.87 16.11
C SER A 438 -11.04 24.78 15.35
N MET A 439 -9.98 25.30 15.96
CA MET A 439 -8.63 25.28 15.39
C MET A 439 -8.22 23.87 14.95
N TYR A 440 -8.56 22.85 15.73
CA TYR A 440 -8.33 21.44 15.39
C TYR A 440 -8.92 21.05 14.02
N HIS A 441 -10.19 21.39 13.76
CA HIS A 441 -10.87 21.02 12.51
C HIS A 441 -10.29 21.77 11.29
N ARG A 442 -9.86 23.02 11.49
CA ARG A 442 -9.20 23.82 10.44
C ARG A 442 -7.87 23.21 10.00
N TYR A 443 -7.15 22.52 10.89
CA TYR A 443 -5.85 21.92 10.61
C TYR A 443 -5.89 20.41 10.34
N ILE A 444 -7.07 19.77 10.16
CA ILE A 444 -7.20 18.32 9.89
C ILE A 444 -6.29 17.84 8.76
N LEU A 445 -6.20 18.59 7.66
CA LEU A 445 -5.31 18.23 6.54
C LEU A 445 -3.84 18.21 6.95
N VAL A 446 -3.40 19.20 7.73
CA VAL A 446 -2.03 19.24 8.27
C VAL A 446 -1.80 18.07 9.22
N LEU A 447 -2.78 17.75 10.08
CA LEU A 447 -2.70 16.61 10.98
C LEU A 447 -2.62 15.27 10.22
N HIS A 448 -3.30 15.12 9.07
CA HIS A 448 -3.15 13.94 8.20
C HIS A 448 -1.75 13.85 7.59
N LEU A 449 -1.19 14.98 7.15
CA LEU A 449 0.20 15.03 6.64
C LEU A 449 1.21 14.73 7.74
N CYS A 450 1.02 15.24 8.96
CA CYS A 450 1.85 14.91 10.12
C CYS A 450 1.75 13.43 10.47
N ASN A 451 0.53 12.86 10.50
CA ASN A 451 0.31 11.43 10.75
C ASN A 451 1.05 10.56 9.71
N LEU A 452 0.99 10.93 8.43
CA LEU A 452 1.71 10.23 7.36
C LEU A 452 3.23 10.39 7.50
N PHE A 453 3.71 11.59 7.80
CA PHE A 453 5.15 11.86 7.94
C PHE A 453 5.77 11.06 9.09
N VAL A 454 5.14 11.07 10.27
CA VAL A 454 5.62 10.31 11.43
C VAL A 454 5.56 8.81 11.16
N PHE A 455 4.52 8.33 10.47
CA PHE A 455 4.45 6.93 10.01
C PHE A 455 5.65 6.55 9.11
N LEU A 456 5.97 7.36 8.10
CA LEU A 456 7.14 7.12 7.24
C LEU A 456 8.43 7.12 8.05
N TRP A 457 8.57 8.03 9.01
CA TRP A 457 9.76 8.09 9.86
C TRP A 457 9.90 6.83 10.73
N LEU A 458 8.83 6.38 11.39
CA LEU A 458 8.84 5.19 12.24
C LEU A 458 9.10 3.89 11.46
N VAL A 459 8.54 3.76 10.24
CA VAL A 459 8.82 2.63 9.35
C VAL A 459 10.30 2.60 8.97
N ASN A 460 10.87 3.74 8.54
CA ASN A 460 12.28 3.81 8.19
C ASN A 460 13.20 3.60 9.40
N PHE A 461 12.82 4.07 10.59
CA PHE A 461 13.54 3.83 11.83
C PHE A 461 13.58 2.34 12.18
N THR A 462 12.43 1.65 12.07
CA THR A 462 12.32 0.20 12.30
C THR A 462 13.24 -0.59 11.36
N ILE A 463 13.27 -0.21 10.07
CA ILE A 463 14.18 -0.81 9.09
C ILE A 463 15.65 -0.52 9.45
N ALA A 464 15.99 0.72 9.81
CA ALA A 464 17.34 1.12 10.21
C ALA A 464 17.84 0.33 11.43
N LEU A 465 16.98 0.16 12.44
CA LEU A 465 17.26 -0.66 13.62
C LEU A 465 17.60 -2.10 13.22
N GLY A 466 16.86 -2.67 12.27
CA GLY A 466 17.15 -3.99 11.73
C GLY A 466 18.47 -4.10 11.00
N GLN A 467 18.76 -3.14 10.13
CA GLN A 467 20.02 -3.11 9.38
C GLN A 467 21.23 -2.99 10.32
N CYS A 468 21.20 -2.08 11.29
CA CYS A 468 22.28 -1.90 12.25
C CYS A 468 22.46 -3.14 13.16
N THR A 469 21.35 -3.71 13.64
CA THR A 469 21.36 -4.90 14.49
C THR A 469 22.00 -6.09 13.78
N LEU A 470 21.53 -6.41 12.57
CA LEU A 470 22.04 -7.51 11.76
C LEU A 470 23.52 -7.29 11.37
N ALA A 471 23.87 -6.06 10.97
CA ALA A 471 25.24 -5.73 10.63
C ALA A 471 26.20 -5.95 11.81
N GLY A 472 25.84 -5.54 13.02
CA GLY A 472 26.71 -5.78 14.19
C GLY A 472 26.85 -7.27 14.54
N ALA A 473 25.83 -8.08 14.30
CA ALA A 473 25.90 -9.52 14.49
C ALA A 473 26.84 -10.18 13.46
N PHE A 474 26.66 -9.88 12.16
CA PHE A 474 27.50 -10.44 11.10
C PHE A 474 28.93 -9.91 11.12
N ALA A 475 29.15 -8.67 11.56
CA ALA A 475 30.49 -8.15 11.81
C ALA A 475 31.19 -8.91 12.95
N SER A 476 30.46 -9.27 14.01
CA SER A 476 31.02 -10.11 15.09
C SER A 476 31.46 -11.49 14.56
N TYR A 477 30.71 -12.07 13.61
CA TYR A 477 31.13 -13.29 12.92
C TYR A 477 32.36 -13.06 12.04
N TYR A 478 32.40 -12.00 11.23
CA TYR A 478 33.47 -11.76 10.29
C TYR A 478 34.83 -11.68 10.99
N TRP A 479 34.90 -10.84 12.03
CA TRP A 479 36.11 -10.52 12.78
C TRP A 479 36.48 -11.55 13.87
N ALA A 480 35.81 -12.71 13.91
CA ALA A 480 36.24 -13.85 14.73
C ALA A 480 37.32 -14.65 13.98
N LEU A 481 38.50 -14.90 14.56
CA LEU A 481 39.55 -15.69 13.88
C LEU A 481 39.21 -17.19 13.89
N LYS A 482 38.90 -17.74 15.07
CA LYS A 482 38.46 -19.13 15.25
C LYS A 482 36.94 -19.18 15.31
N LYS A 483 36.32 -19.76 14.29
CA LYS A 483 34.86 -19.90 14.17
C LYS A 483 34.50 -21.37 14.51
N PRO A 484 33.61 -21.65 15.49
CA PRO A 484 32.73 -20.72 16.19
C PRO A 484 33.25 -20.11 17.51
N ASP A 485 34.38 -20.57 18.04
CA ASP A 485 34.81 -20.29 19.42
C ASP A 485 34.93 -18.79 19.78
N ASP A 486 35.39 -17.96 18.86
CA ASP A 486 35.56 -16.50 19.08
C ASP A 486 34.28 -15.70 18.81
N ILE A 487 33.17 -16.34 18.40
CA ILE A 487 31.89 -15.67 18.14
C ILE A 487 31.16 -15.48 19.47
N PRO A 488 30.70 -14.25 19.82
CA PRO A 488 29.92 -14.04 21.04
C PRO A 488 28.64 -14.91 21.08
N ALA A 489 28.29 -15.45 22.25
CA ALA A 489 27.18 -16.42 22.39
C ALA A 489 25.79 -15.90 21.95
N CYS A 490 25.54 -14.59 22.03
CA CYS A 490 24.27 -13.97 21.62
C CYS A 490 24.52 -12.67 20.82
N PRO A 491 25.11 -12.77 19.62
CA PRO A 491 25.61 -11.59 18.91
C PRO A 491 24.47 -10.73 18.37
N LEU A 492 23.32 -11.33 18.04
CA LEU A 492 22.12 -10.61 17.62
C LEU A 492 21.55 -9.75 18.75
N TYR A 493 21.30 -10.33 19.93
CA TYR A 493 20.75 -9.61 21.08
C TYR A 493 21.69 -8.52 21.57
N SER A 494 23.00 -8.84 21.68
CA SER A 494 24.02 -7.85 22.04
C SER A 494 24.04 -6.68 21.05
N SER A 495 23.98 -6.96 19.75
CA SER A 495 23.92 -5.94 18.70
C SER A 495 22.67 -5.08 18.78
N PHE A 496 21.50 -5.70 18.98
CA PHE A 496 20.22 -5.02 19.15
C PHE A 496 20.23 -4.06 20.34
N SER A 497 20.72 -4.54 21.49
CA SER A 497 20.84 -3.74 22.71
C SER A 497 21.78 -2.55 22.52
N ARG A 498 22.93 -2.75 21.86
CA ARG A 498 23.85 -1.64 21.52
C ARG A 498 23.19 -0.62 20.58
N ALA A 499 22.44 -1.08 19.58
CA ALA A 499 21.76 -0.20 18.62
C ALA A 499 20.75 0.71 19.32
N ILE A 500 19.91 0.17 20.22
CA ILE A 500 18.93 0.96 20.98
C ILE A 500 19.62 1.86 22.01
N ARG A 501 20.54 1.32 22.80
CA ARG A 501 21.15 2.04 23.92
C ARG A 501 22.03 3.20 23.49
N TYR A 502 22.83 3.02 22.45
CA TYR A 502 23.85 3.99 22.05
C TYR A 502 23.53 4.70 20.74
N HIS A 503 22.78 4.09 19.83
CA HIS A 503 22.70 4.55 18.43
C HIS A 503 21.30 4.96 17.96
N THR A 504 20.30 4.99 18.84
CA THR A 504 18.94 5.45 18.51
C THR A 504 18.94 6.81 17.80
N GLY A 505 19.77 7.76 18.23
CA GLY A 505 19.89 9.07 17.58
C GLY A 505 20.38 8.98 16.12
N SER A 506 21.41 8.18 15.84
CA SER A 506 21.95 8.00 14.49
C SER A 506 20.96 7.30 13.56
N LEU A 507 20.25 6.31 14.08
CA LEU A 507 19.21 5.59 13.35
C LEU A 507 18.01 6.50 13.06
N ALA A 508 17.60 7.32 14.04
CA ALA A 508 16.56 8.32 13.88
C ALA A 508 16.95 9.39 12.86
N PHE A 509 18.20 9.84 12.85
CA PHE A 509 18.67 10.85 11.91
C PHE A 509 18.70 10.34 10.46
N GLY A 510 19.29 9.15 10.23
CA GLY A 510 19.30 8.54 8.90
C GLY A 510 17.89 8.24 8.37
N SER A 511 17.00 7.73 9.23
CA SER A 511 15.60 7.48 8.88
C SER A 511 14.79 8.76 8.64
N LEU A 512 15.09 9.85 9.34
CA LEU A 512 14.46 11.16 9.14
C LEU A 512 14.76 11.71 7.74
N ILE A 513 16.02 11.68 7.32
CA ILE A 513 16.44 12.15 5.98
C ILE A 513 15.66 11.37 4.91
N LEU A 514 15.56 10.05 5.06
CA LEU A 514 14.83 9.21 4.13
C LEU A 514 13.32 9.51 4.14
N ALA A 515 12.72 9.70 5.31
CA ALA A 515 11.31 10.03 5.45
C ALA A 515 10.95 11.38 4.79
N VAL A 516 11.82 12.40 4.92
CA VAL A 516 11.64 13.70 4.26
C VAL A 516 11.63 13.55 2.74
N VAL A 517 12.60 12.81 2.18
CA VAL A 517 12.67 12.57 0.72
C VAL A 517 11.43 11.80 0.23
N GLN A 518 10.96 10.82 1.00
CA GLN A 518 9.73 10.07 0.68
C GLN A 518 8.49 10.95 0.76
N MET A 519 8.39 11.83 1.75
CA MET A 519 7.27 12.76 1.88
C MET A 519 7.20 13.71 0.68
N VAL A 520 8.33 14.29 0.26
CA VAL A 520 8.36 15.15 -0.93
C VAL A 520 7.94 14.37 -2.18
N ARG A 521 8.41 13.14 -2.35
CA ARG A 521 8.01 12.28 -3.48
C ARG A 521 6.49 12.03 -3.49
N ILE A 522 5.89 11.70 -2.35
CA ILE A 522 4.45 11.47 -2.23
C ILE A 522 3.67 12.75 -2.58
N VAL A 523 4.12 13.91 -2.11
CA VAL A 523 3.51 15.21 -2.43
C VAL A 523 3.61 15.50 -3.94
N LEU A 524 4.75 15.26 -4.57
CA LEU A 524 4.92 15.41 -6.02
C LEU A 524 4.00 14.47 -6.81
N GLU A 525 3.80 13.24 -6.33
CA GLU A 525 2.86 12.26 -6.89
C GLU A 525 1.42 12.78 -6.83
N TYR A 526 1.02 13.31 -5.66
CA TYR A 526 -0.31 13.90 -5.44
C TYR A 526 -0.55 15.14 -6.31
N LEU A 527 0.42 16.04 -6.39
CA LEU A 527 0.33 17.25 -7.21
C LEU A 527 0.18 16.92 -8.69
N ASP A 528 0.94 15.94 -9.20
CA ASP A 528 0.81 15.49 -10.58
C ASP A 528 -0.58 14.95 -10.88
N GLN A 529 -1.17 14.15 -9.97
CA GLN A 529 -2.55 13.69 -10.13
C GLN A 529 -3.55 14.85 -10.15
N LYS A 530 -3.39 15.84 -9.28
CA LYS A 530 -4.28 17.01 -9.20
C LYS A 530 -4.16 17.92 -10.43
N LEU A 531 -2.96 18.02 -11.00
CA LEU A 531 -2.64 18.88 -12.13
C LEU A 531 -2.89 18.23 -13.50
N LYS A 532 -3.31 16.96 -13.56
CA LYS A 532 -3.71 16.29 -14.82
C LYS A 532 -4.83 17.04 -15.57
N GLY A 533 -5.70 17.76 -14.86
CA GLY A 533 -6.75 18.61 -15.46
C GLY A 533 -6.27 19.96 -15.99
N SER A 534 -5.02 20.37 -15.71
CA SER A 534 -4.43 21.63 -16.17
C SER A 534 -3.56 21.42 -17.42
N GLN A 535 -3.66 22.34 -18.38
CA GLN A 535 -3.03 22.30 -19.72
C GLN A 535 -1.60 22.91 -19.77
N ASN A 536 -0.93 23.10 -18.62
CA ASN A 536 0.36 23.79 -18.58
C ASN A 536 1.54 22.82 -18.84
N ALA A 537 2.05 22.79 -20.08
CA ALA A 537 3.16 21.91 -20.49
C ALA A 537 4.43 22.06 -19.62
N CYS A 538 4.81 23.29 -19.25
CA CYS A 538 5.97 23.56 -18.39
C CYS A 538 5.84 22.89 -17.01
N SER A 539 4.66 22.95 -16.39
CA SER A 539 4.41 22.34 -15.08
C SER A 539 4.52 20.81 -15.12
N ARG A 540 4.03 20.18 -16.20
CA ARG A 540 4.16 18.72 -16.41
C ARG A 540 5.60 18.29 -16.61
N PHE A 541 6.38 19.06 -17.38
CA PHE A 541 7.80 18.79 -17.56
C PHE A 541 8.57 18.91 -16.23
N LEU A 542 8.38 19.99 -15.48
CA LEU A 542 9.03 20.18 -14.18
C LEU A 542 8.68 19.09 -13.17
N LEU A 543 7.40 18.68 -13.10
CA LEU A 543 6.97 17.59 -12.22
C LEU A 543 7.60 16.25 -12.62
N CYS A 544 7.71 15.97 -13.92
CA CYS A 544 8.40 14.77 -14.42
C CYS A 544 9.88 14.76 -13.99
N CYS A 545 10.59 15.88 -14.19
CA CYS A 545 11.99 16.02 -13.78
C CYS A 545 12.16 15.86 -12.27
N LEU A 546 11.34 16.55 -11.45
CA LEU A 546 11.40 16.47 -9.99
C LEU A 546 11.11 15.05 -9.49
N LYS A 547 10.10 14.36 -10.06
CA LYS A 547 9.81 12.96 -9.71
C LYS A 547 11.02 12.06 -9.97
N CYS A 548 11.66 12.19 -11.14
CA CYS A 548 12.86 11.43 -11.47
C CYS A 548 14.02 11.75 -10.49
N CYS A 549 14.30 13.03 -10.24
CA CYS A 549 15.35 13.46 -9.32
C CYS A 549 15.14 12.94 -7.89
N PHE A 550 13.91 13.06 -7.35
CA PHE A 550 13.60 12.57 -6.00
C PHE A 550 13.58 11.04 -5.91
N TRP A 551 13.21 10.34 -7.00
CA TRP A 551 13.36 8.89 -7.07
C TRP A 551 14.83 8.47 -7.02
N CYS A 552 15.70 9.14 -7.78
CA CYS A 552 17.14 8.92 -7.72
C CYS A 552 17.72 9.25 -6.35
N LEU A 553 17.30 10.37 -5.74
CA LEU A 553 17.72 10.78 -4.40
C LEU A 553 17.30 9.76 -3.34
N GLU A 554 16.05 9.27 -3.37
CA GLU A 554 15.58 8.23 -2.45
C GLU A 554 16.46 6.98 -2.54
N ARG A 555 16.80 6.54 -3.76
CA ARG A 555 17.66 5.37 -3.97
C ARG A 555 19.07 5.60 -3.43
N PHE A 556 19.62 6.79 -3.65
CA PHE A 556 20.96 7.16 -3.18
C PHE A 556 21.02 7.26 -1.65
N ILE A 557 20.03 7.89 -1.01
CA ILE A 557 19.94 7.98 0.45
C ILE A 557 19.78 6.60 1.08
N LYS A 558 18.95 5.71 0.50
CA LYS A 558 18.85 4.31 0.96
C LYS A 558 20.20 3.60 0.90
N PHE A 559 20.98 3.81 -0.16
CA PHE A 559 22.31 3.24 -0.30
C PHE A 559 23.28 3.77 0.78
N ILE A 560 23.35 5.09 0.99
CA ILE A 560 24.21 5.66 2.03
C ILE A 560 23.80 5.19 3.42
N ASN A 561 22.51 5.29 3.76
CA ASN A 561 21.98 4.89 5.07
C ASN A 561 22.36 3.44 5.40
N ARG A 562 22.11 2.50 4.46
CA ARG A 562 22.41 1.08 4.65
C ARG A 562 23.87 0.84 5.00
N ASN A 563 24.80 1.47 4.28
CA ASN A 563 26.24 1.32 4.52
C ASN A 563 26.71 2.08 5.78
N ALA A 564 26.12 3.23 6.07
CA ALA A 564 26.37 3.99 7.29
C ALA A 564 25.98 3.18 8.54
N TYR A 565 24.84 2.48 8.52
CA TYR A 565 24.40 1.64 9.63
C TYR A 565 25.34 0.46 9.90
N ILE A 566 25.98 -0.09 8.86
CA ILE A 566 27.03 -1.11 9.02
C ILE A 566 28.23 -0.49 9.76
N MET A 567 28.69 0.69 9.34
CA MET A 567 29.82 1.37 10.01
C MET A 567 29.50 1.79 11.45
N ILE A 568 28.26 2.23 11.72
CA ILE A 568 27.78 2.50 13.10
C ILE A 568 27.82 1.20 13.92
N ALA A 569 27.37 0.09 13.36
CA ALA A 569 27.37 -1.19 14.06
C ALA A 569 28.78 -1.66 14.44
N ILE A 570 29.78 -1.41 13.58
CA ILE A 570 31.18 -1.78 13.83
C ILE A 570 31.86 -0.78 14.80
N TYR A 571 31.80 0.52 14.51
CA TYR A 571 32.61 1.54 15.19
C TYR A 571 31.89 2.33 16.28
N GLY A 572 30.56 2.36 16.26
CA GLY A 572 29.78 3.16 17.20
C GLY A 572 29.97 4.67 17.07
N LYS A 573 30.33 5.17 15.87
CA LYS A 573 30.40 6.60 15.56
C LYS A 573 29.02 7.14 15.13
N ASN A 574 28.87 8.46 15.17
CA ASN A 574 27.66 9.15 14.70
C ASN A 574 27.39 8.95 13.20
N PHE A 575 26.17 9.29 12.77
CA PHE A 575 25.68 9.00 11.43
C PHE A 575 26.52 9.65 10.32
N CYS A 576 26.85 10.93 10.44
CA CYS A 576 27.59 11.64 9.40
C CYS A 576 29.00 11.09 9.22
N THR A 577 29.69 10.77 10.32
CA THR A 577 31.04 10.22 10.29
C THR A 577 31.04 8.81 9.71
N SER A 578 30.11 7.96 10.15
CA SER A 578 29.94 6.61 9.63
C SER A 578 29.54 6.60 8.15
N SER A 579 28.70 7.54 7.71
CA SER A 579 28.32 7.70 6.30
C SER A 579 29.52 8.08 5.44
N LYS A 580 30.35 9.02 5.90
CA LYS A 580 31.58 9.42 5.22
C LYS A 580 32.57 8.26 5.14
N ASP A 581 32.82 7.58 6.26
CA ASP A 581 33.74 6.44 6.33
C ASP A 581 33.28 5.31 5.39
N ALA A 582 31.98 4.99 5.38
CA ALA A 582 31.39 3.99 4.49
C ALA A 582 31.54 4.38 3.02
N PHE A 583 31.18 5.61 2.66
CA PHE A 583 31.21 6.09 1.29
C PHE A 583 32.64 6.09 0.72
N PHE A 584 33.62 6.54 1.50
CA PHE A 584 35.03 6.55 1.10
C PHE A 584 35.60 5.13 0.93
N LEU A 585 35.31 4.22 1.85
CA LEU A 585 35.72 2.82 1.74
C LEU A 585 35.18 2.16 0.46
N LEU A 586 33.91 2.43 0.14
CA LEU A 586 33.26 1.92 -1.07
C LEU A 586 33.81 2.58 -2.34
N MET A 587 34.04 3.89 -2.35
CA MET A 587 34.57 4.59 -3.53
C MET A 587 35.99 4.14 -3.91
N ARG A 588 36.84 3.84 -2.93
CA ARG A 588 38.17 3.26 -3.19
C ARG A 588 38.09 1.85 -3.78
N ASN A 589 36.99 1.14 -3.54
CA ASN A 589 36.72 -0.20 -4.03
C ASN A 589 35.60 -0.26 -5.09
N VAL A 590 35.27 0.87 -5.74
CA VAL A 590 34.01 1.06 -6.50
C VAL A 590 33.73 -0.01 -7.57
N VAL A 591 34.77 -0.48 -8.28
CA VAL A 591 34.64 -1.54 -9.30
C VAL A 591 34.20 -2.86 -8.68
N ARG A 592 34.65 -3.17 -7.45
CA ARG A 592 34.24 -4.37 -6.70
C ARG A 592 32.80 -4.23 -6.23
N VAL A 593 32.45 -3.04 -5.71
CA VAL A 593 31.13 -2.72 -5.13
C VAL A 593 30.03 -2.77 -6.19
N ALA A 594 30.18 -2.00 -7.27
CA ALA A 594 29.11 -1.76 -8.25
C ALA A 594 28.66 -3.04 -8.96
N VAL A 595 29.57 -4.00 -9.11
CA VAL A 595 29.32 -5.22 -9.88
C VAL A 595 28.83 -6.37 -8.99
N LEU A 596 29.25 -6.44 -7.72
CA LEU A 596 28.81 -7.48 -6.78
C LEU A 596 27.39 -7.25 -6.25
N ASP A 597 27.05 -6.00 -5.99
CA ASP A 597 25.76 -5.59 -5.43
C ASP A 597 24.60 -5.98 -6.38
N LYS A 598 24.76 -5.72 -7.68
CA LYS A 598 23.73 -5.98 -8.70
C LYS A 598 23.45 -7.46 -8.94
N VAL A 599 24.47 -8.31 -8.90
CA VAL A 599 24.31 -9.76 -9.12
C VAL A 599 23.59 -10.39 -7.94
N THR A 600 23.97 -10.03 -6.71
CA THR A 600 23.37 -10.55 -5.49
C THR A 600 21.89 -10.16 -5.41
N ASP A 601 21.57 -8.89 -5.65
CA ASP A 601 20.19 -8.40 -5.68
C ASP A 601 19.32 -9.15 -6.70
N PHE A 602 19.84 -9.39 -7.91
CA PHE A 602 19.13 -10.14 -8.94
C PHE A 602 18.84 -11.59 -8.54
N LEU A 603 19.82 -12.29 -7.96
CA LEU A 603 19.66 -13.67 -7.52
C LEU A 603 18.67 -13.81 -6.36
N LEU A 604 18.78 -12.90 -5.39
CA LEU A 604 17.85 -12.85 -4.26
C LEU A 604 16.43 -12.49 -4.74
N PHE A 605 16.29 -11.65 -5.76
CA PHE A 605 15.01 -11.37 -6.40
C PHE A 605 14.40 -12.63 -7.05
N LEU A 606 15.21 -13.40 -7.78
CA LEU A 606 14.78 -14.64 -8.43
C LEU A 606 14.27 -15.67 -7.41
N GLY A 607 14.96 -15.81 -6.28
CA GLY A 607 14.53 -16.67 -5.18
C GLY A 607 13.19 -16.23 -4.56
N LYS A 608 12.98 -14.92 -4.37
CA LYS A 608 11.69 -14.37 -3.89
C LYS A 608 10.54 -14.70 -4.85
N LEU A 609 10.76 -14.54 -6.16
CA LEU A 609 9.76 -14.87 -7.18
C LEU A 609 9.45 -16.38 -7.21
N LEU A 610 10.48 -17.22 -7.10
CA LEU A 610 10.28 -18.67 -7.10
C LEU A 610 9.44 -19.11 -5.89
N ILE A 611 9.77 -18.67 -4.68
CA ILE A 611 9.03 -19.04 -3.46
C ILE A 611 7.59 -18.53 -3.51
N SER A 612 7.40 -17.23 -3.79
CA SER A 612 6.05 -16.65 -3.86
C SER A 612 5.21 -17.20 -5.01
N GLY A 613 5.83 -17.48 -6.16
CA GLY A 613 5.21 -18.11 -7.32
C GLY A 613 4.79 -19.55 -7.05
N SER A 614 5.66 -20.37 -6.46
CA SER A 614 5.32 -21.77 -6.12
C SER A 614 4.16 -21.85 -5.13
N VAL A 615 4.17 -21.02 -4.07
CA VAL A 615 3.05 -20.97 -3.11
C VAL A 615 1.80 -20.38 -3.76
N GLY A 616 1.94 -19.40 -4.65
CA GLY A 616 0.84 -18.85 -5.43
C GLY A 616 0.16 -19.87 -6.33
N VAL A 617 0.93 -20.72 -7.02
CA VAL A 617 0.40 -21.81 -7.85
C VAL A 617 -0.37 -22.81 -6.99
N LEU A 618 0.18 -23.21 -5.83
CA LEU A 618 -0.50 -24.09 -4.88
C LEU A 618 -1.81 -23.45 -4.37
N ALA A 619 -1.77 -22.18 -4.00
CA ALA A 619 -2.95 -21.43 -3.57
C ALA A 619 -4.00 -21.32 -4.69
N PHE A 620 -3.59 -21.13 -5.94
CA PHE A 620 -4.49 -21.10 -7.08
C PHE A 620 -5.23 -22.43 -7.25
N PHE A 621 -4.51 -23.56 -7.22
CA PHE A 621 -5.12 -24.87 -7.33
C PHE A 621 -6.08 -25.17 -6.16
N PHE A 622 -5.73 -24.70 -4.95
CA PHE A 622 -6.57 -24.82 -3.76
C PHE A 622 -7.86 -23.99 -3.87
N PHE A 623 -7.76 -22.66 -4.05
CA PHE A 623 -8.94 -21.78 -4.13
C PHE A 623 -9.80 -22.03 -5.38
N SER A 624 -9.25 -22.64 -6.43
CA SER A 624 -10.00 -23.05 -7.63
C SER A 624 -10.66 -24.44 -7.50
N ARG A 625 -10.60 -25.10 -6.34
CA ARG A 625 -11.16 -26.45 -6.09
C ARG A 625 -10.64 -27.54 -7.04
N LYS A 626 -9.44 -27.35 -7.60
CA LYS A 626 -8.83 -28.29 -8.55
C LYS A 626 -8.06 -29.42 -7.85
N ILE A 627 -7.85 -29.33 -6.53
CA ILE A 627 -7.23 -30.40 -5.75
C ILE A 627 -8.34 -31.32 -5.21
N PRO A 628 -8.47 -32.57 -5.71
CA PRO A 628 -9.59 -33.45 -5.38
C PRO A 628 -9.68 -33.78 -3.88
N VAL A 629 -8.55 -33.75 -3.16
CA VAL A 629 -8.47 -34.08 -1.72
C VAL A 629 -9.11 -33.03 -0.82
N PHE A 630 -9.19 -31.76 -1.25
CA PHE A 630 -9.60 -30.64 -0.40
C PHE A 630 -10.86 -29.93 -0.90
N GLN A 631 -11.62 -30.52 -1.82
CA GLN A 631 -12.75 -29.81 -2.47
C GLN A 631 -13.83 -29.35 -1.48
N GLU A 632 -14.10 -30.14 -0.44
CA GLU A 632 -15.11 -29.84 0.57
C GLU A 632 -14.63 -28.82 1.63
N GLU A 633 -13.31 -28.69 1.80
CA GLU A 633 -12.67 -27.78 2.78
C GLU A 633 -12.48 -26.35 2.22
N VAL A 634 -12.67 -26.15 0.91
CA VAL A 634 -12.49 -24.85 0.27
C VAL A 634 -13.71 -23.94 0.52
N PRO A 635 -13.52 -22.77 1.16
CA PRO A 635 -14.63 -21.87 1.47
C PRO A 635 -15.34 -21.40 0.19
N SER A 636 -16.64 -21.09 0.29
CA SER A 636 -17.37 -20.38 -0.76
C SER A 636 -16.92 -18.92 -0.80
N LEU A 637 -16.32 -18.50 -1.92
CA LEU A 637 -15.77 -17.16 -2.10
C LEU A 637 -16.50 -16.46 -3.25
N ASN A 638 -16.79 -15.18 -3.08
CA ASN A 638 -17.29 -14.31 -4.14
C ASN A 638 -16.18 -14.08 -5.18
N TYR A 639 -14.96 -13.81 -4.71
CA TYR A 639 -13.79 -13.52 -5.52
C TYR A 639 -12.58 -14.34 -5.06
N TYR A 640 -12.42 -15.56 -5.60
CA TYR A 640 -11.30 -16.44 -5.26
C TYR A 640 -9.91 -15.79 -5.50
N TRP A 641 -9.82 -14.82 -6.42
CA TRP A 641 -8.57 -14.12 -6.73
C TRP A 641 -8.09 -13.22 -5.57
N VAL A 642 -8.99 -12.77 -4.70
CA VAL A 642 -8.65 -11.88 -3.58
C VAL A 642 -7.75 -12.60 -2.56
N PRO A 643 -8.16 -13.71 -1.93
CA PRO A 643 -7.28 -14.44 -1.01
C PRO A 643 -6.06 -15.02 -1.72
N LEU A 644 -6.16 -15.39 -2.99
CA LEU A 644 -5.02 -15.81 -3.82
C LEU A 644 -3.95 -14.71 -3.92
N LEU A 645 -4.34 -13.50 -4.33
CA LEU A 645 -3.41 -12.37 -4.43
C LEU A 645 -2.84 -12.00 -3.07
N THR A 646 -3.62 -12.12 -1.99
CA THR A 646 -3.14 -11.89 -0.63
C THR A 646 -2.09 -12.92 -0.21
N VAL A 647 -2.29 -14.20 -0.52
CA VAL A 647 -1.28 -15.24 -0.28
C VAL A 647 -0.03 -14.97 -1.12
N ILE A 648 -0.16 -14.61 -2.40
CA ILE A 648 1.00 -14.30 -3.27
C ILE A 648 1.78 -13.10 -2.72
N PHE A 649 1.09 -12.00 -2.43
CA PHE A 649 1.69 -10.77 -1.93
C PHE A 649 2.31 -10.97 -0.54
N GLY A 650 1.58 -11.60 0.38
CA GLY A 650 2.09 -11.92 1.71
C GLY A 650 3.27 -12.88 1.65
N SER A 651 3.24 -13.86 0.76
CA SER A 651 4.37 -14.77 0.53
C SER A 651 5.60 -14.04 0.01
N TYR A 652 5.42 -13.11 -0.93
CA TYR A 652 6.49 -12.25 -1.41
C TYR A 652 7.05 -11.37 -0.29
N MET A 653 6.20 -10.80 0.58
CA MET A 653 6.63 -9.99 1.73
C MET A 653 7.45 -10.81 2.73
N ILE A 654 7.01 -12.02 3.04
CA ILE A 654 7.73 -12.95 3.93
C ILE A 654 9.08 -13.30 3.32
N ALA A 655 9.12 -13.79 2.08
CA ALA A 655 10.35 -14.11 1.38
C ALA A 655 11.28 -12.89 1.31
N HIS A 656 10.75 -11.70 1.04
CA HIS A 656 11.51 -10.46 1.05
C HIS A 656 12.16 -10.19 2.42
N GLY A 657 11.47 -10.38 3.53
CA GLY A 657 12.02 -10.25 4.89
C GLY A 657 13.21 -11.19 5.14
N PHE A 658 13.06 -12.47 4.82
CA PHE A 658 14.12 -13.48 4.98
C PHE A 658 15.34 -13.19 4.10
N PHE A 659 15.13 -12.88 2.83
CA PHE A 659 16.21 -12.57 1.89
C PHE A 659 16.88 -11.22 2.20
N ASN A 660 16.21 -10.29 2.89
CA ASN A 660 16.84 -9.05 3.34
C ASN A 660 17.83 -9.27 4.48
N VAL A 661 17.57 -10.23 5.39
CA VAL A 661 18.58 -10.65 6.40
C VAL A 661 19.84 -11.12 5.69
N TYR A 662 19.63 -11.93 4.65
CA TYR A 662 20.71 -12.45 3.84
C TYR A 662 21.47 -11.33 3.10
N ALA A 663 20.75 -10.40 2.48
CA ALA A 663 21.35 -9.25 1.79
C ALA A 663 22.17 -8.38 2.76
N MET A 664 21.68 -8.14 3.98
CA MET A 664 22.44 -7.45 5.02
C MET A 664 23.69 -8.21 5.46
N CYS A 665 23.64 -9.55 5.50
CA CYS A 665 24.82 -10.37 5.73
C CYS A 665 25.87 -10.14 4.66
N VAL A 666 25.50 -10.26 3.38
CA VAL A 666 26.44 -10.12 2.26
C VAL A 666 27.10 -8.74 2.28
N ASP A 667 26.33 -7.67 2.45
CA ASP A 667 26.90 -6.31 2.49
C ASP A 667 27.84 -6.11 3.67
N THR A 668 27.48 -6.64 4.84
CA THR A 668 28.32 -6.51 6.04
C THR A 668 29.63 -7.25 5.86
N LEU A 669 29.59 -8.50 5.37
CA LEU A 669 30.80 -9.27 5.08
C LEU A 669 31.64 -8.60 4.00
N PHE A 670 31.00 -8.03 2.98
CA PHE A 670 31.68 -7.35 1.90
C PHE A 670 32.36 -6.05 2.37
N LEU A 671 31.70 -5.26 3.21
CA LEU A 671 32.30 -4.05 3.77
C LEU A 671 33.45 -4.39 4.72
N CYS A 672 33.28 -5.40 5.58
CA CYS A 672 34.36 -5.90 6.43
C CYS A 672 35.52 -6.45 5.60
N PHE A 673 35.23 -7.10 4.47
CA PHE A 673 36.25 -7.57 3.52
C PHE A 673 37.05 -6.44 2.89
N CYS A 674 36.39 -5.39 2.40
CA CYS A 674 37.09 -4.22 1.88
C CYS A 674 38.00 -3.61 2.94
N GLU A 675 37.58 -3.62 4.20
CA GLU A 675 38.39 -3.12 5.30
C GLU A 675 39.53 -4.07 5.70
N ASP A 676 39.31 -5.39 5.70
CA ASP A 676 40.32 -6.43 5.97
C ASP A 676 41.49 -6.31 4.98
N LEU A 677 41.20 -6.03 3.71
CA LEU A 677 42.22 -5.77 2.68
C LEU A 677 43.04 -4.49 2.90
N GLU A 678 42.49 -3.49 3.58
CA GLU A 678 43.25 -2.26 3.89
C GLU A 678 44.14 -2.45 5.12
N ARG A 679 43.65 -3.21 6.11
CA ARG A 679 44.32 -3.40 7.40
C ARG A 679 45.37 -4.50 7.38
N ASN A 680 45.09 -5.60 6.68
CA ASN A 680 45.88 -6.83 6.74
C ASN A 680 46.57 -7.11 5.40
N ASP A 681 47.73 -7.77 5.46
CA ASP A 681 48.53 -8.12 4.27
C ASP A 681 48.63 -9.64 4.05
N GLY A 682 48.14 -10.45 4.99
CA GLY A 682 48.18 -11.91 4.93
C GLY A 682 49.46 -12.54 5.51
N SER A 683 50.36 -11.73 6.10
CA SER A 683 51.49 -12.23 6.88
C SER A 683 51.03 -12.94 8.16
N SER A 684 51.92 -13.71 8.79
CA SER A 684 51.64 -14.34 10.10
C SER A 684 51.34 -13.31 11.19
N SER A 685 51.91 -12.11 11.09
CA SER A 685 51.64 -10.98 11.99
C SER A 685 50.35 -10.22 11.69
N ARG A 686 49.84 -10.28 10.45
CA ARG A 686 48.63 -9.59 9.99
C ARG A 686 47.78 -10.50 9.09
N PRO A 687 47.27 -11.63 9.63
CA PRO A 687 46.52 -12.58 8.85
C PRO A 687 45.16 -11.98 8.44
N TYR A 688 44.67 -12.38 7.26
CA TYR A 688 43.30 -12.04 6.88
C TYR A 688 42.29 -12.80 7.74
N TYR A 689 41.18 -12.15 8.08
CA TYR A 689 40.06 -12.78 8.80
C TYR A 689 39.14 -13.57 7.86
N MET A 690 39.24 -13.30 6.55
CA MET A 690 38.49 -14.01 5.51
C MET A 690 39.01 -15.44 5.25
N SER A 691 38.14 -16.31 4.72
CA SER A 691 38.54 -17.68 4.39
C SER A 691 39.53 -17.71 3.20
N PRO A 692 40.49 -18.66 3.15
CA PRO A 692 41.44 -18.77 2.04
C PRO A 692 40.76 -18.97 0.67
N GLY A 693 39.62 -19.68 0.68
CA GLY A 693 38.80 -19.88 -0.51
C GLY A 693 38.20 -18.57 -1.04
N LEU A 694 37.68 -17.72 -0.14
CA LEU A 694 37.16 -16.41 -0.50
C LEU A 694 38.27 -15.49 -1.01
N HIS A 695 39.41 -15.43 -0.30
CA HIS A 695 40.57 -14.65 -0.71
C HIS A 695 41.04 -15.01 -2.14
N LYS A 696 41.19 -16.31 -2.44
CA LYS A 696 41.60 -16.80 -3.76
C LYS A 696 40.64 -16.40 -4.88
N ILE A 697 39.32 -16.49 -4.63
CA ILE A 697 38.30 -16.16 -5.63
C ILE A 697 38.25 -14.65 -5.89
N LEU A 698 38.36 -13.84 -4.84
CA LEU A 698 38.33 -12.39 -4.95
C LEU A 698 39.56 -11.86 -5.67
N ARG A 699 40.77 -12.38 -5.35
CA ARG A 699 42.01 -12.02 -6.06
C ARG A 699 41.96 -12.40 -7.55
N LYS A 700 41.45 -13.59 -7.88
CA LYS A 700 41.26 -14.00 -9.27
C LYS A 700 40.22 -13.14 -10.01
N GLY A 701 39.18 -12.69 -9.30
CA GLY A 701 38.21 -11.73 -9.81
C GLY A 701 38.80 -10.36 -10.15
N GLU A 702 39.83 -9.94 -9.43
CA GLU A 702 40.58 -8.70 -9.72
C GLU A 702 41.40 -8.81 -11.01
N GLU A 703 42.12 -9.92 -11.19
CA GLU A 703 42.93 -10.15 -12.39
C GLU A 703 42.06 -10.10 -13.65
N VAL A 704 40.88 -10.73 -13.61
CA VAL A 704 39.88 -10.72 -14.69
C VAL A 704 39.28 -9.33 -14.90
N ALA A 705 38.99 -8.58 -13.83
CA ALA A 705 38.45 -7.22 -13.94
C ALA A 705 39.46 -6.27 -14.61
N LYS A 706 40.75 -6.40 -14.26
CA LYS A 706 41.83 -5.60 -14.83
C LYS A 706 42.06 -5.91 -16.31
N THR A 707 41.94 -7.18 -16.72
CA THR A 707 42.03 -7.56 -18.14
C THR A 707 40.80 -7.10 -18.93
N SER A 708 39.59 -7.25 -18.38
CA SER A 708 38.34 -6.88 -19.07
C SER A 708 38.15 -5.36 -19.23
N ALA A 709 38.78 -4.55 -18.38
CA ALA A 709 38.77 -3.09 -18.49
C ALA A 709 39.90 -2.54 -19.39
N ALA A 710 40.89 -3.39 -19.72
CA ALA A 710 41.97 -3.07 -20.64
C ALA A 710 41.65 -3.44 -22.10
N SER A 711 40.67 -4.33 -22.30
CA SER A 711 40.02 -4.64 -23.58
C SER A 711 38.81 -3.73 -23.81
#